data_AF-A0AAY4EP32-F1
#
_entry.id   AF-A0AAY4EP32-F1
#
_cell.length_a   1.000
_cell.length_b   1.000
_cell.length_c   1.000
_cell.angle_alpha   90.00
_cell.angle_beta   90.00
_cell.angle_gamma   90.00
#
_symmetry.space_group_name_H-M   'P 1'
#
loop_
_entity.id
_entity.type
_entity.pdbx_description
1 polymer ?
#
loop_
_entity_poly.entity_id
_entity_poly.type
_entity_poly.pdbx_seq_one_letter_code
_entity_poly.pdbx_strand_id
1 'polypeptide(L)'
;MRKASGEMRNLLLRCGSFLKRNHTATSFFSGPGDAAPSLRPAMASTSLGFLLVLCTCGLCEDRVITLDGDVENFVVGSNKVFVLSDSRLHQLTLDLALEKSRSVSNETFTNTVNILVPFESNKTLVVCGSWSIGYCEVLDISDISTLLYWESIPAGVSPGVSLVVEIGNGKYLLVGRSKVAKEHSSDALSVSLRNTLHTQKGDIFSSLGPNMTPGIESVSDGDFDFVDGFQLEPRGSIYLFLNIKGRVQMLLLHSKNGKAETFRSLQGAVLECYKNQNQSLVSSAFIPGGSVVRWAGIFSPCNSSGDTVLAVFNIDGSQAGAVSDVCINGQPCKKSTTDKTLTPEAVVFTYRDMTSVAAMRTNNWIFLFIGTGNGQLLKLPLNGSLTPGCPVVLSDGDQKVFPRMLFDPAIQTHIYIAMGNQIRRVPVANCGIHIKLRDCWYAADPSCGWCLSQHRCTFHDQCNSSDWISGYGTQMISVQMVKDPSEQNITVKVVPNLSETLNVSCILEGCGARTPKQCSCILSPNSEDFSITASITIKKEKITEMLLLKNCTSIKESCSQCLSAGCIWSVGKCDWKSPSSNPQMTQDNCTKYASEQNHTKPENLTLKPEEVSIHGRNDAWITGRNLNSVTMVRFKGNLYCSPIESPVTWKDPSGKKIKFHIPSGNKGSVTVCVVTHDGQCHGNATLTYMSQPACRRLKPNISWSSGKRKIFLEGNNLHFMESLSQDNITMIKPNITPKGVFFLTPRVENPGKEKATSVEFRVGNHTVACEESIAYVPDPEFTGFNTAQVGKSMQVTIQVKRNKLNLKESEVRILAIAGEVQEECDSVEIKDSTDRTSVLCSIKDPGIKIDSLEITVGGLTRELKANHNWLVMLIPVVAVFILIGPLVVCLYCKKQKKMAEEMKKHLEEIECGIRNEIRQGFVDMQTEKTELIANVGAIPFLDYKHFASRIFFPEAGPLTGLVIKEIGEESEKEQQDKSCQALSQLIREKHFLTLFIHTLEEQKSFSVKDKCTVASLLTLALHDDLPYLTEVMEELLRSLMDQPSNSQPKLLLRRTESIVEKLLTNWMSVCLYGFLRESVGQPLYLLVSALMQQISKGPVDSVTGKALYTLNEDWLLWQAQDFAPLVSRPLTIITDYITVFLTVDLTEIKISIQMFNK
;
A
#
# COMPACT_ATOMS: atom_id res chain seq x y z
N MET A 1 16.59 -16.77 -5.10
CA MET A 1 16.72 -18.19 -5.45
C MET A 1 16.18 -19.12 -4.35
N ARG A 2 16.66 -19.10 -3.09
CA ARG A 2 16.07 -19.92 -1.99
C ARG A 2 14.60 -19.63 -1.64
N LYS A 3 14.11 -18.40 -1.89
CA LYS A 3 12.69 -18.00 -1.66
C LYS A 3 11.71 -18.67 -2.64
N ALA A 4 12.11 -18.83 -3.91
CA ALA A 4 11.31 -19.51 -4.94
C ALA A 4 11.25 -21.03 -4.72
N SER A 5 12.35 -21.63 -4.23
CA SER A 5 12.41 -23.03 -3.79
C SER A 5 11.43 -23.34 -2.65
N GLY A 6 11.24 -22.42 -1.70
CA GLY A 6 10.27 -22.57 -0.61
C GLY A 6 8.81 -22.45 -1.04
N GLU A 7 8.49 -21.55 -1.96
CA GLU A 7 7.14 -21.36 -2.48
C GLU A 7 6.69 -22.55 -3.36
N MET A 8 7.56 -23.06 -4.23
CA MET A 8 7.26 -24.23 -5.06
C MET A 8 7.10 -25.51 -4.23
N ARG A 9 7.90 -25.67 -3.17
CA ARG A 9 7.78 -26.76 -2.19
C ARG A 9 6.47 -26.71 -1.41
N ASN A 10 6.03 -25.51 -0.99
CA ASN A 10 4.74 -25.33 -0.33
C ASN A 10 3.54 -25.60 -1.25
N LEU A 11 3.66 -25.29 -2.55
CA LEU A 11 2.62 -25.55 -3.55
C LEU A 11 2.46 -27.06 -3.82
N LEU A 12 3.58 -27.79 -3.91
CA LEU A 12 3.61 -29.25 -4.06
C LEU A 12 3.09 -29.98 -2.81
N LEU A 13 3.45 -29.54 -1.61
CA LEU A 13 2.95 -30.09 -0.34
C LEU A 13 1.45 -29.80 -0.12
N ARG A 14 0.95 -28.65 -0.58
CA ARG A 14 -0.50 -28.32 -0.56
C ARG A 14 -1.31 -29.16 -1.53
N CYS A 15 -0.79 -29.48 -2.72
CA CYS A 15 -1.46 -30.39 -3.67
C CYS A 15 -1.44 -31.86 -3.19
N GLY A 16 -0.32 -32.34 -2.63
CA GLY A 16 -0.23 -33.68 -2.06
C GLY A 16 -1.16 -33.90 -0.85
N SER A 17 -1.39 -32.86 -0.04
CA SER A 17 -2.38 -32.90 1.05
C SER A 17 -3.84 -32.81 0.58
N PHE A 18 -4.09 -32.20 -0.59
CA PHE A 18 -5.41 -32.17 -1.23
C PHE A 18 -5.79 -33.57 -1.79
N LEU A 19 -4.84 -34.27 -2.42
CA LEU A 19 -5.03 -35.64 -2.91
C LEU A 19 -5.22 -36.67 -1.78
N LYS A 20 -4.53 -36.52 -0.65
CA LYS A 20 -4.74 -37.36 0.55
C LYS A 20 -6.14 -37.19 1.18
N ARG A 21 -6.81 -36.05 0.97
CA ARG A 21 -8.20 -35.82 1.42
C ARG A 21 -9.24 -36.42 0.47
N ASN A 22 -9.00 -36.42 -0.84
CA ASN A 22 -9.96 -36.94 -1.82
C ASN A 22 -9.91 -38.46 -2.03
N HIS A 23 -8.82 -39.14 -1.69
CA HIS A 23 -8.76 -40.62 -1.72
C HIS A 23 -9.60 -41.31 -0.62
N THR A 24 -10.18 -40.56 0.32
CA THR A 24 -11.17 -41.11 1.28
C THR A 24 -12.61 -41.01 0.78
N ALA A 25 -12.86 -40.51 -0.44
CA ALA A 25 -14.20 -40.29 -1.01
C ALA A 25 -14.53 -41.15 -2.25
N THR A 26 -13.88 -42.31 -2.43
CA THR A 26 -14.21 -43.29 -3.49
C THR A 26 -14.52 -44.65 -2.87
N SER A 27 -15.63 -44.75 -2.15
CA SER A 27 -16.24 -46.04 -1.78
C SER A 27 -17.76 -45.96 -1.66
N PHE A 28 -18.45 -45.40 -2.66
CA PHE A 28 -19.91 -45.53 -2.75
C PHE A 28 -20.37 -45.57 -4.21
N PHE A 29 -20.44 -46.78 -4.76
CA PHE A 29 -21.38 -47.13 -5.83
C PHE A 29 -21.89 -48.55 -5.56
N SER A 30 -23.01 -48.67 -4.83
CA SER A 30 -23.95 -49.79 -4.98
C SER A 30 -25.32 -49.43 -4.38
N GLY A 31 -26.37 -49.49 -5.20
CA GLY A 31 -27.78 -49.79 -4.84
C GLY A 31 -28.65 -48.72 -4.14
N PRO A 32 -29.90 -48.47 -4.59
CA PRO A 32 -30.85 -47.54 -3.95
C PRO A 32 -31.79 -48.26 -2.95
N GLY A 33 -32.29 -47.53 -1.94
CA GLY A 33 -33.38 -48.00 -1.07
C GLY A 33 -33.63 -47.16 0.19
N ASP A 34 -34.71 -46.38 0.13
CA ASP A 34 -35.66 -45.94 1.17
C ASP A 34 -35.28 -45.62 2.64
N ALA A 35 -35.98 -44.56 3.11
CA ALA A 35 -36.40 -44.22 4.48
C ALA A 35 -35.47 -43.38 5.38
N ALA A 36 -35.96 -42.17 5.72
CA ALA A 36 -35.61 -41.40 6.91
C ALA A 36 -36.12 -42.13 8.19
N PRO A 37 -35.51 -41.95 9.39
CA PRO A 37 -35.82 -40.76 10.22
C PRO A 37 -34.73 -40.28 11.22
N SER A 38 -34.89 -39.03 11.68
CA SER A 38 -34.57 -38.38 12.98
C SER A 38 -33.47 -38.91 13.94
N LEU A 39 -32.60 -38.02 14.47
CA LEU A 39 -32.62 -37.46 15.85
C LEU A 39 -31.43 -36.49 16.11
N ARG A 40 -31.65 -35.52 17.01
CA ARG A 40 -30.70 -34.47 17.46
C ARG A 40 -29.68 -35.00 18.53
N PRO A 41 -28.97 -34.14 19.31
CA PRO A 41 -27.56 -33.80 19.16
C PRO A 41 -26.68 -34.27 20.35
N ALA A 42 -25.36 -34.39 20.17
CA ALA A 42 -24.44 -34.49 21.31
C ALA A 42 -23.12 -33.74 21.04
N MET A 43 -22.87 -32.78 21.93
CA MET A 43 -21.58 -32.21 22.37
C MET A 43 -20.38 -33.17 22.24
N ALA A 44 -19.12 -32.77 22.14
CA ALA A 44 -18.42 -31.48 22.12
C ALA A 44 -16.93 -31.80 21.85
N SER A 45 -16.13 -30.74 21.71
CA SER A 45 -14.67 -30.71 21.86
C SER A 45 -13.83 -31.48 20.85
N THR A 46 -13.51 -30.84 19.71
CA THR A 46 -12.15 -30.73 19.14
C THR A 46 -12.20 -29.95 17.82
N SER A 47 -12.45 -28.65 17.88
CA SER A 47 -12.39 -27.80 16.68
C SER A 47 -12.08 -26.35 17.04
N LEU A 48 -10.97 -26.11 17.73
CA LEU A 48 -10.41 -24.76 17.89
C LEU A 48 -8.89 -24.68 17.60
N GLY A 49 -8.33 -25.72 16.95
CA GLY A 49 -6.88 -25.83 16.71
C GLY A 49 -6.44 -25.63 15.26
N PHE A 50 -7.35 -25.49 14.29
CA PHE A 50 -7.00 -25.54 12.85
C PHE A 50 -7.24 -24.24 12.06
N LEU A 51 -7.76 -23.19 12.69
CA LEU A 51 -8.00 -21.88 12.06
C LEU A 51 -6.88 -20.85 12.30
N LEU A 52 -5.80 -21.22 12.98
CA LEU A 52 -4.69 -20.32 13.38
C LEU A 52 -3.41 -20.46 12.52
N VAL A 53 -3.42 -21.28 11.46
CA VAL A 53 -2.18 -21.66 10.74
C VAL A 53 -2.09 -21.13 9.29
N LEU A 54 -3.11 -20.41 8.79
CA LEU A 54 -3.07 -19.83 7.43
C LEU A 54 -2.92 -18.29 7.37
N CYS A 55 -2.66 -17.62 8.49
CA CYS A 55 -2.51 -16.16 8.54
C CYS A 55 -1.07 -15.67 8.80
N THR A 56 -0.03 -16.46 8.49
CA THR A 56 1.34 -16.14 8.94
C THR A 56 2.39 -16.10 7.83
N CYS A 57 2.01 -15.55 6.67
CA CYS A 57 2.96 -15.01 5.69
C CYS A 57 2.24 -14.10 4.67
N GLY A 58 1.59 -13.04 5.15
CA GLY A 58 1.20 -11.90 4.34
C GLY A 58 1.80 -10.67 5.02
N LEU A 59 2.44 -9.79 4.27
CA LEU A 59 2.73 -8.45 4.78
C LEU A 59 1.41 -7.89 5.35
N CYS A 60 1.42 -7.38 6.58
CA CYS A 60 0.34 -6.53 7.07
C CYS A 60 0.33 -5.28 6.17
N GLU A 61 -0.40 -5.36 5.06
CA GLU A 61 -0.63 -4.21 4.20
C GLU A 61 -1.56 -3.27 4.96
N ASP A 62 -1.08 -2.03 5.15
CA ASP A 62 -1.94 -0.91 5.50
C ASP A 62 -3.07 -0.84 4.46
N ARG A 63 -4.27 -1.23 4.86
CA ARG A 63 -5.43 -1.13 3.98
C ARG A 63 -5.90 0.31 4.00
N VAL A 64 -5.99 0.89 2.81
CA VAL A 64 -6.43 2.26 2.58
C VAL A 64 -7.60 2.24 1.63
N ILE A 65 -8.67 2.93 1.99
CA ILE A 65 -9.76 3.26 1.08
C ILE A 65 -9.73 4.78 0.84
N THR A 66 -9.86 5.17 -0.43
CA THR A 66 -10.04 6.56 -0.84
C THR A 66 -11.49 6.76 -1.22
N LEU A 67 -12.14 7.77 -0.63
CA LEU A 67 -13.55 8.10 -0.82
C LEU A 67 -13.72 9.28 -1.78
N ASP A 68 -14.92 9.42 -2.32
CA ASP A 68 -15.34 10.53 -3.17
C ASP A 68 -15.72 11.74 -2.29
N GLY A 69 -14.72 12.37 -1.67
CA GLY A 69 -14.91 13.51 -0.76
C GLY A 69 -14.08 13.43 0.51
N ASP A 70 -13.89 14.55 1.20
CA ASP A 70 -13.14 14.55 2.46
C ASP A 70 -13.97 13.90 3.59
N VAL A 71 -13.31 13.19 4.50
CA VAL A 71 -13.98 12.53 5.64
C VAL A 71 -14.39 13.59 6.65
N GLU A 72 -15.70 13.70 6.88
CA GLU A 72 -16.29 14.62 7.86
C GLU A 72 -16.43 13.98 9.25
N ASN A 73 -16.77 12.69 9.30
CA ASN A 73 -16.91 11.92 10.54
C ASN A 73 -16.84 10.42 10.25
N PHE A 74 -16.44 9.61 11.24
CA PHE A 74 -16.52 8.16 11.15
C PHE A 74 -16.66 7.50 12.51
N VAL A 75 -17.27 6.32 12.51
CA VAL A 75 -17.45 5.47 13.69
C VAL A 75 -17.18 4.01 13.37
N VAL A 76 -16.69 3.26 14.35
CA VAL A 76 -16.39 1.84 14.24
C VAL A 76 -17.37 1.08 15.13
N GLY A 77 -18.24 0.29 14.51
CA GLY A 77 -19.13 -0.64 15.20
C GLY A 77 -18.48 -2.01 15.37
N SER A 78 -19.22 -2.95 15.97
CA SER A 78 -18.67 -4.28 16.31
C SER A 78 -18.16 -5.05 15.08
N ASN A 79 -18.84 -4.89 13.94
CA ASN A 79 -18.55 -5.65 12.70
C ASN A 79 -18.35 -4.76 11.46
N LYS A 80 -18.59 -3.45 11.54
CA LYS A 80 -18.60 -2.54 10.39
C LYS A 80 -18.01 -1.18 10.74
N VAL A 81 -17.51 -0.47 9.73
CA VAL A 81 -17.06 0.91 9.84
C VAL A 81 -18.01 1.80 9.04
N PHE A 82 -18.50 2.88 9.65
CA PHE A 82 -19.37 3.84 9.01
C PHE A 82 -18.63 5.15 8.82
N VAL A 83 -18.58 5.65 7.59
CA VAL A 83 -17.80 6.82 7.22
C VAL A 83 -18.69 7.81 6.49
N LEU A 84 -18.68 9.05 6.95
CA LEU A 84 -19.35 10.17 6.31
C LEU A 84 -18.32 10.97 5.50
N SER A 85 -18.60 11.16 4.22
CA SER A 85 -17.74 11.88 3.27
C SER A 85 -18.61 12.79 2.41
N ASP A 86 -18.36 14.11 2.48
CA ASP A 86 -19.12 15.23 1.87
C ASP A 86 -20.65 15.17 2.05
N SER A 87 -21.32 14.25 1.38
CA SER A 87 -22.78 14.08 1.37
C SER A 87 -23.21 12.61 1.32
N ARG A 88 -22.29 11.68 1.58
CA ARG A 88 -22.53 10.25 1.49
C ARG A 88 -22.15 9.56 2.79
N LEU A 89 -23.02 8.66 3.22
CA LEU A 89 -22.75 7.70 4.28
C LEU A 89 -22.31 6.39 3.65
N HIS A 90 -21.10 5.95 3.99
CA HIS A 90 -20.50 4.71 3.53
C HIS A 90 -20.52 3.68 4.66
N GLN A 91 -20.91 2.45 4.33
CA GLN A 91 -20.81 1.28 5.18
C GLN A 91 -19.71 0.38 4.64
N LEU A 92 -18.70 0.13 5.47
CA LEU A 92 -17.52 -0.65 5.15
C LEU A 92 -17.44 -1.86 6.08
N THR A 93 -16.79 -2.91 5.62
CA THR A 93 -16.28 -3.98 6.51
C THR A 93 -15.16 -3.44 7.43
N LEU A 94 -14.82 -4.17 8.50
CA LEU A 94 -13.64 -3.84 9.34
C LEU A 94 -12.34 -3.79 8.52
N ASP A 95 -12.26 -4.54 7.43
CA ASP A 95 -11.12 -4.53 6.51
C ASP A 95 -11.15 -3.39 5.46
N LEU A 96 -12.06 -2.42 5.63
CA LEU A 96 -12.27 -1.25 4.78
C LEU A 96 -12.73 -1.57 3.34
N ALA A 97 -13.31 -2.75 3.10
CA ALA A 97 -14.03 -3.02 1.86
C ALA A 97 -15.40 -2.34 1.89
N LEU A 98 -15.71 -1.54 0.85
CA LEU A 98 -16.99 -0.86 0.70
C LEU A 98 -18.13 -1.85 0.42
N GLU A 99 -19.15 -1.86 1.29
CA GLU A 99 -20.35 -2.68 1.11
C GLU A 99 -21.50 -1.87 0.50
N LYS A 100 -21.79 -0.71 1.11
CA LYS A 100 -22.92 0.15 0.73
C LYS A 100 -22.56 1.62 0.84
N SER A 101 -23.22 2.44 0.02
CA SER A 101 -23.15 3.90 0.11
C SER A 101 -24.55 4.48 -0.09
N ARG A 102 -24.89 5.49 0.70
CA ARG A 102 -26.19 6.18 0.65
C ARG A 102 -25.97 7.69 0.59
N SER A 103 -26.69 8.38 -0.29
CA SER A 103 -26.73 9.85 -0.29
C SER A 103 -27.50 10.36 0.93
N VAL A 104 -26.94 11.35 1.61
CA VAL A 104 -27.51 12.00 2.78
C VAL A 104 -27.88 13.47 2.49
N SER A 105 -27.51 13.99 1.30
CA SER A 105 -27.92 15.30 0.81
C SER A 105 -29.11 15.21 -0.14
N ASN A 106 -29.94 16.27 -0.10
CA ASN A 106 -30.95 16.56 -1.12
C ASN A 106 -30.38 17.64 -2.04
N GLU A 107 -30.50 17.49 -3.36
CA GLU A 107 -29.73 18.20 -4.42
C GLU A 107 -29.82 19.75 -4.41
N THR A 108 -30.59 20.34 -3.49
CA THR A 108 -30.87 21.78 -3.41
C THR A 108 -30.18 22.51 -2.27
N PHE A 109 -29.65 21.83 -1.24
CA PHE A 109 -29.00 22.45 -0.08
C PHE A 109 -27.84 21.60 0.46
N THR A 110 -26.79 22.26 0.97
CA THR A 110 -25.64 21.59 1.62
C THR A 110 -26.07 21.05 2.99
N ASN A 111 -26.41 19.76 3.06
CA ASN A 111 -26.64 19.05 4.32
C ASN A 111 -25.28 18.70 4.96
N THR A 112 -24.94 19.29 6.10
CA THR A 112 -23.84 18.81 6.95
C THR A 112 -24.40 17.83 7.97
N VAL A 113 -23.95 16.58 7.93
CA VAL A 113 -24.31 15.57 8.93
C VAL A 113 -23.35 15.70 10.09
N ASN A 114 -23.89 16.00 11.26
CA ASN A 114 -23.07 16.41 12.40
C ASN A 114 -23.11 15.38 13.55
N ILE A 115 -24.07 14.45 13.55
CA ILE A 115 -24.17 13.34 14.52
C ILE A 115 -24.11 12.02 13.77
N LEU A 116 -23.21 11.15 14.20
CA LEU A 116 -23.09 9.77 13.73
C LEU A 116 -22.79 8.88 14.93
N VAL A 117 -23.77 8.10 15.39
CA VAL A 117 -23.66 7.31 16.62
C VAL A 117 -24.19 5.89 16.41
N PRO A 118 -23.34 4.85 16.50
CA PRO A 118 -23.78 3.47 16.44
C PRO A 118 -24.39 3.06 17.78
N PHE A 119 -25.54 2.40 17.74
CA PHE A 119 -26.24 1.89 18.91
C PHE A 119 -26.36 0.37 18.84
N GLU A 120 -25.25 -0.30 19.15
CA GLU A 120 -25.06 -1.75 19.00
C GLU A 120 -26.13 -2.57 19.73
N SER A 121 -26.48 -2.22 20.97
CA SER A 121 -27.47 -3.00 21.73
C SER A 121 -28.88 -2.95 21.14
N ASN A 122 -29.20 -1.91 20.37
CA ASN A 122 -30.49 -1.77 19.68
C ASN A 122 -30.40 -2.10 18.18
N LYS A 123 -29.20 -2.45 17.68
CA LYS A 123 -28.91 -2.68 16.26
C LYS A 123 -29.27 -1.50 15.36
N THR A 124 -29.17 -0.27 15.86
CA THR A 124 -29.50 0.93 15.09
C THR A 124 -28.29 1.86 14.92
N LEU A 125 -28.32 2.70 13.89
CA LEU A 125 -27.36 3.77 13.64
C LEU A 125 -28.09 5.10 13.60
N VAL A 126 -27.74 6.04 14.48
CA VAL A 126 -28.35 7.37 14.53
C VAL A 126 -27.52 8.34 13.70
N VAL A 127 -28.17 9.03 12.77
CA VAL A 127 -27.56 10.01 11.86
C VAL A 127 -28.36 11.30 11.93
N CYS A 128 -27.74 12.43 12.30
CA CYS A 128 -28.45 13.72 12.30
C CYS A 128 -27.69 14.78 11.52
N GLY A 129 -28.43 15.59 10.74
CA GLY A 129 -27.89 16.70 9.97
C GLY A 129 -28.67 18.00 10.17
N SER A 130 -28.10 19.11 9.70
CA SER A 130 -28.63 20.46 9.92
C SER A 130 -29.33 21.06 8.70
N TRP A 131 -30.37 20.39 8.18
CA TRP A 131 -31.21 20.97 7.12
C TRP A 131 -32.27 21.91 7.73
N SER A 132 -32.21 23.21 7.44
CA SER A 132 -33.16 24.22 7.95
C SER A 132 -33.18 24.29 9.49
N ILE A 133 -34.03 23.51 10.15
CA ILE A 133 -34.14 23.35 11.60
C ILE A 133 -33.29 22.17 12.12
N GLY A 134 -32.90 21.23 11.26
CA GLY A 134 -32.21 19.99 11.60
C GLY A 134 -33.11 18.75 11.52
N TYR A 135 -32.52 17.58 11.33
CA TYR A 135 -33.22 16.30 11.26
C TYR A 135 -32.37 15.18 11.88
N CYS A 136 -33.03 14.14 12.37
CA CYS A 136 -32.38 12.91 12.82
C CYS A 136 -33.07 11.70 12.19
N GLU A 137 -32.25 10.77 11.69
CA GLU A 137 -32.64 9.46 11.18
C GLU A 137 -32.09 8.36 12.08
N VAL A 138 -32.85 7.27 12.20
CA VAL A 138 -32.44 6.02 12.82
C VAL A 138 -32.45 4.95 11.73
N LEU A 139 -31.28 4.39 11.45
CA LEU A 139 -31.05 3.40 10.41
C LEU A 139 -30.80 2.02 11.01
N ASP A 140 -30.99 0.96 10.24
CA ASP A 140 -30.49 -0.37 10.61
C ASP A 140 -28.95 -0.36 10.50
N ILE A 141 -28.25 -0.77 11.56
CA ILE A 141 -26.78 -0.80 11.59
C ILE A 141 -26.20 -1.87 10.64
N SER A 142 -26.96 -2.92 10.32
CA SER A 142 -26.55 -3.98 9.39
C SER A 142 -26.70 -3.52 7.93
N ASP A 143 -27.66 -2.62 7.68
CA ASP A 143 -28.01 -2.12 6.36
C ASP A 143 -28.45 -0.65 6.40
N ILE A 144 -27.51 0.26 6.13
CA ILE A 144 -27.76 1.72 6.11
C ILE A 144 -28.79 2.19 5.06
N SER A 145 -29.21 1.33 4.13
CA SER A 145 -30.31 1.62 3.19
C SER A 145 -31.69 1.56 3.85
N THR A 146 -31.80 0.92 5.02
CA THR A 146 -33.08 0.74 5.73
C THR A 146 -33.28 1.85 6.76
N LEU A 147 -34.23 2.74 6.49
CA LEU A 147 -34.68 3.77 7.42
C LEU A 147 -35.72 3.18 8.39
N LEU A 148 -35.44 3.23 9.70
CA LEU A 148 -36.34 2.74 10.75
C LEU A 148 -37.22 3.84 11.33
N TYR A 149 -36.64 5.03 11.54
CA TYR A 149 -37.35 6.19 12.08
C TYR A 149 -36.70 7.49 11.61
N TRP A 150 -37.47 8.57 11.48
CA TRP A 150 -36.92 9.90 11.29
C TRP A 150 -37.87 10.96 11.86
N GLU A 151 -37.31 12.08 12.28
CA GLU A 151 -38.07 13.27 12.63
C GLU A 151 -37.24 14.55 12.44
N SER A 152 -37.94 15.67 12.27
CA SER A 152 -37.34 17.00 12.26
C SER A 152 -37.12 17.46 13.70
N ILE A 153 -35.87 17.75 14.04
CA ILE A 153 -35.46 18.19 15.37
C ILE A 153 -34.65 19.47 15.20
N PRO A 154 -34.74 20.46 16.10
CA PRO A 154 -33.74 21.51 16.26
C PRO A 154 -32.36 20.93 16.63
N ALA A 155 -31.78 20.14 15.73
CA ALA A 155 -30.40 19.69 15.75
C ALA A 155 -29.60 20.85 15.19
N GLY A 156 -29.20 21.74 16.09
CA GLY A 156 -28.55 23.00 15.73
C GLY A 156 -27.37 22.85 14.76
N VAL A 157 -26.99 24.00 14.21
CA VAL A 157 -25.97 24.20 13.16
C VAL A 157 -24.59 23.57 13.48
N SER A 158 -24.32 23.12 14.71
CA SER A 158 -23.09 22.37 15.03
C SER A 158 -23.18 21.65 16.40
N PRO A 159 -23.50 20.34 16.46
CA PRO A 159 -23.20 19.50 17.62
C PRO A 159 -21.68 19.27 17.71
N GLY A 160 -21.11 19.46 18.90
CA GLY A 160 -19.70 19.21 19.17
C GLY A 160 -19.44 17.82 19.76
N VAL A 161 -20.40 17.25 20.51
CA VAL A 161 -20.29 15.90 21.06
C VAL A 161 -21.64 15.18 21.10
N SER A 162 -21.64 13.89 20.77
CA SER A 162 -22.81 13.02 20.88
C SER A 162 -22.43 11.59 21.26
N LEU A 163 -23.13 11.03 22.26
CA LEU A 163 -22.94 9.63 22.67
C LEU A 163 -24.22 9.05 23.28
N VAL A 164 -24.36 7.72 23.23
CA VAL A 164 -25.40 7.00 23.97
C VAL A 164 -24.93 6.82 25.41
N VAL A 165 -25.78 7.18 26.37
CA VAL A 165 -25.53 7.04 27.81
C VAL A 165 -26.62 6.21 28.48
N GLU A 166 -26.22 5.45 29.50
CA GLU A 166 -27.11 4.65 30.33
C GLU A 166 -27.44 5.38 31.64
N ILE A 167 -28.73 5.65 31.86
CA ILE A 167 -29.25 6.39 33.00
C ILE A 167 -30.35 5.59 33.69
N GLY A 168 -30.08 5.09 34.90
CA GLY A 168 -30.93 4.13 35.57
C GLY A 168 -31.12 2.87 34.69
N ASN A 169 -32.37 2.56 34.34
CA ASN A 169 -32.69 1.46 33.42
C ASN A 169 -32.94 1.93 31.98
N GLY A 170 -32.79 3.23 31.69
CA GLY A 170 -33.05 3.83 30.38
C GLY A 170 -31.77 4.14 29.63
N LYS A 171 -31.84 4.07 28.29
CA LYS A 171 -30.77 4.53 27.39
C LYS A 171 -31.17 5.84 26.73
N TYR A 172 -30.25 6.80 26.68
CA TYR A 172 -30.50 8.15 26.20
C TYR A 172 -29.38 8.61 25.26
N LEU A 173 -29.72 9.43 24.27
CA LEU A 173 -28.75 10.12 23.43
C LEU A 173 -28.39 11.45 24.10
N LEU A 174 -27.15 11.59 24.54
CA LEU A 174 -26.61 12.85 25.02
C LEU A 174 -26.11 13.66 23.84
N VAL A 175 -26.52 14.93 23.76
CA VAL A 175 -26.09 15.87 22.70
C VAL A 175 -25.57 17.15 23.34
N GLY A 176 -24.32 17.50 23.04
CA GLY A 176 -23.68 18.78 23.37
C GLY A 176 -23.52 19.66 22.13
N ARG A 177 -24.00 20.91 22.20
CA ARG A 177 -24.01 21.87 21.09
C ARG A 177 -22.95 22.96 21.29
N SER A 178 -22.06 23.14 20.32
CA SER A 178 -20.97 24.12 20.39
C SER A 178 -21.46 25.55 20.07
N LYS A 179 -22.36 25.73 19.09
CA LYS A 179 -22.87 27.07 18.72
C LYS A 179 -24.38 27.17 18.83
N VAL A 180 -24.84 28.05 19.72
CA VAL A 180 -26.25 28.39 19.87
C VAL A 180 -26.47 29.79 19.29
N ALA A 181 -26.99 29.86 18.06
CA ALA A 181 -27.53 31.13 17.55
C ALA A 181 -28.71 31.52 18.46
N LYS A 182 -28.86 32.82 18.77
CA LYS A 182 -30.04 33.34 19.49
C LYS A 182 -31.30 33.17 18.64
N GLU A 183 -31.82 31.96 18.57
CA GLU A 183 -33.15 31.70 18.05
C GLU A 183 -34.15 31.69 19.20
N HIS A 184 -35.32 32.30 18.97
CA HIS A 184 -36.42 32.47 19.92
C HIS A 184 -37.13 31.16 20.32
N SER A 185 -36.43 30.03 20.42
CA SER A 185 -37.02 28.73 20.79
C SER A 185 -36.63 28.33 22.22
N SER A 186 -37.59 27.78 22.95
CA SER A 186 -37.45 27.19 24.29
C SER A 186 -36.58 25.92 24.35
N ASP A 187 -35.85 25.61 23.27
CA ASP A 187 -35.07 24.38 23.07
C ASP A 187 -33.55 24.66 22.89
N ALA A 188 -33.11 25.84 23.32
CA ALA A 188 -31.73 26.36 23.22
C ALA A 188 -30.75 25.78 24.28
N LEU A 189 -30.92 24.50 24.66
CA LEU A 189 -30.06 23.85 25.65
C LEU A 189 -28.68 23.52 25.06
N SER A 190 -27.61 23.87 25.76
CA SER A 190 -26.23 23.54 25.39
C SER A 190 -25.93 22.05 25.53
N VAL A 191 -26.46 21.40 26.56
CA VAL A 191 -26.42 19.93 26.71
C VAL A 191 -27.82 19.41 27.01
N SER A 192 -28.22 18.35 26.28
CA SER A 192 -29.54 17.73 26.42
C SER A 192 -29.46 16.20 26.42
N LEU A 193 -30.43 15.56 27.10
CA LEU A 193 -30.65 14.12 27.10
C LEU A 193 -31.93 13.77 26.34
N ARG A 194 -31.76 13.10 25.21
CA ARG A 194 -32.82 12.74 24.28
C ARG A 194 -33.18 11.26 24.40
N ASN A 195 -34.45 10.91 24.25
CA ASN A 195 -34.90 9.51 24.27
C ASN A 195 -34.33 8.73 23.07
N THR A 196 -34.23 7.41 23.21
CA THR A 196 -33.76 6.51 22.13
C THR A 196 -34.80 5.45 21.75
N LEU A 197 -35.87 5.29 22.53
CA LEU A 197 -36.89 4.27 22.36
C LEU A 197 -38.30 4.88 22.40
N HIS A 198 -39.22 4.36 21.60
CA HIS A 198 -40.64 4.74 21.61
C HIS A 198 -41.35 4.46 22.94
N THR A 199 -40.87 3.49 23.71
CA THR A 199 -41.46 3.15 25.02
C THR A 199 -41.19 4.22 26.08
N GLN A 200 -40.27 5.16 25.81
CA GLN A 200 -39.95 6.27 26.71
C GLN A 200 -40.94 7.42 26.50
N LYS A 201 -41.38 8.05 27.60
CA LYS A 201 -42.35 9.16 27.58
C LYS A 201 -41.85 10.29 26.66
N GLY A 202 -42.69 10.67 25.68
CA GLY A 202 -42.42 11.75 24.73
C GLY A 202 -41.88 11.29 23.37
N ASP A 203 -41.81 9.98 23.11
CA ASP A 203 -41.27 9.36 21.89
C ASP A 203 -39.74 9.52 21.71
N ILE A 204 -39.20 8.98 20.61
CA ILE A 204 -37.77 9.00 20.29
C ILE A 204 -37.28 10.45 20.18
N PHE A 205 -36.03 10.68 20.57
CA PHE A 205 -35.33 11.97 20.63
C PHE A 205 -35.94 13.11 21.47
N SER A 206 -37.06 12.85 22.16
CA SER A 206 -37.66 13.82 23.07
C SER A 206 -36.72 14.20 24.22
N SER A 207 -36.59 15.51 24.46
CA SER A 207 -35.85 16.10 25.57
C SER A 207 -36.72 16.27 26.83
N LEU A 208 -38.04 16.08 26.72
CA LEU A 208 -38.99 16.33 27.79
C LEU A 208 -38.75 15.42 28.99
N GLY A 209 -38.79 16.03 30.18
CA GLY A 209 -38.87 15.33 31.46
C GLY A 209 -40.30 15.38 32.03
N PRO A 210 -40.57 14.68 33.15
CA PRO A 210 -41.92 14.62 33.73
C PRO A 210 -42.48 15.98 34.17
N ASN A 211 -41.62 16.92 34.61
CA ASN A 211 -42.04 18.24 35.14
C ASN A 211 -41.38 19.44 34.43
N MET A 212 -40.22 19.26 33.78
CA MET A 212 -39.43 20.31 33.09
C MET A 212 -38.53 19.63 32.05
N THR A 213 -38.02 20.36 31.06
CA THR A 213 -36.92 19.95 30.16
C THR A 213 -35.57 20.12 30.87
N PRO A 214 -34.99 19.04 31.44
CA PRO A 214 -33.73 19.17 32.14
C PRO A 214 -32.58 19.23 31.12
N GLY A 215 -31.68 20.19 31.31
CA GLY A 215 -30.52 20.39 30.45
C GLY A 215 -29.55 21.40 31.03
N ILE A 216 -28.43 21.60 30.34
CA ILE A 216 -27.43 22.58 30.70
C ILE A 216 -27.55 23.79 29.78
N GLU A 217 -27.53 24.97 30.38
CA GLU A 217 -27.51 26.26 29.72
C GLU A 217 -26.19 26.97 29.99
N SER A 218 -25.78 27.81 29.05
CA SER A 218 -24.61 28.67 29.20
C SER A 218 -24.98 29.99 29.89
N VAL A 219 -24.08 30.47 30.75
CA VAL A 219 -24.20 31.77 31.44
C VAL A 219 -23.81 32.94 30.54
N SER A 220 -23.13 32.71 29.41
CA SER A 220 -22.66 33.78 28.53
C SER A 220 -22.92 33.52 27.05
N ASP A 221 -23.26 34.58 26.32
CA ASP A 221 -23.17 34.65 24.87
C ASP A 221 -21.68 34.49 24.48
N GLY A 222 -21.24 33.28 24.15
CA GLY A 222 -19.85 33.01 23.78
C GLY A 222 -19.72 31.73 22.96
N ASP A 223 -18.62 31.59 22.23
CA ASP A 223 -18.23 30.36 21.53
C ASP A 223 -17.89 29.30 22.61
N PHE A 224 -18.75 28.30 22.76
CA PHE A 224 -18.45 27.06 23.49
C PHE A 224 -18.07 26.02 22.43
N ASP A 225 -17.11 25.14 22.71
CA ASP A 225 -16.83 24.06 21.77
C ASP A 225 -16.61 22.75 22.50
N PHE A 226 -17.56 21.82 22.36
CA PHE A 226 -17.41 20.48 22.90
C PHE A 226 -16.43 19.68 22.06
N VAL A 227 -15.43 19.11 22.71
CA VAL A 227 -14.35 18.38 22.05
C VAL A 227 -14.53 16.88 22.18
N ASP A 228 -14.94 16.40 23.36
CA ASP A 228 -15.04 14.97 23.65
C ASP A 228 -16.01 14.68 24.81
N GLY A 229 -16.43 13.43 24.92
CA GLY A 229 -17.26 12.95 26.01
C GLY A 229 -17.40 11.43 26.04
N PHE A 230 -17.44 10.87 27.25
CA PHE A 230 -17.57 9.43 27.46
C PHE A 230 -18.29 9.13 28.79
N GLN A 231 -18.78 7.90 28.92
CA GLN A 231 -19.36 7.38 30.16
C GLN A 231 -18.50 6.24 30.72
N LEU A 232 -18.28 6.25 32.03
CA LEU A 232 -17.58 5.18 32.75
C LEU A 232 -18.56 4.20 33.40
N GLU A 233 -18.35 2.91 33.16
CA GLU A 233 -19.01 1.81 33.85
C GLU A 233 -18.18 1.35 35.07
N PRO A 234 -18.80 0.82 36.15
CA PRO A 234 -20.22 0.47 36.30
C PRO A 234 -21.07 1.52 37.05
N ARG A 235 -20.49 2.62 37.56
CA ARG A 235 -21.22 3.64 38.37
C ARG A 235 -21.79 4.80 37.54
N GLY A 236 -21.64 4.76 36.22
CA GLY A 236 -22.33 5.62 35.26
C GLY A 236 -21.96 7.11 35.32
N SER A 237 -20.69 7.46 35.60
CA SER A 237 -20.24 8.85 35.51
C SER A 237 -20.04 9.25 34.05
N ILE A 238 -20.62 10.37 33.65
CA ILE A 238 -20.57 10.93 32.30
C ILE A 238 -19.65 12.16 32.35
N TYR A 239 -18.64 12.17 31.49
CA TYR A 239 -17.66 13.24 31.37
C TYR A 239 -17.86 13.95 30.04
N LEU A 240 -17.81 15.29 30.04
CA LEU A 240 -17.82 16.13 28.85
C LEU A 240 -16.69 17.14 28.95
N PHE A 241 -15.99 17.38 27.84
CA PHE A 241 -14.87 18.32 27.78
C PHE A 241 -15.16 19.40 26.74
N LEU A 242 -14.96 20.65 27.13
CA LEU A 242 -15.24 21.77 26.27
C LEU A 242 -14.28 22.95 26.44
N ASN A 243 -14.16 23.73 25.36
CA ASN A 243 -13.42 24.98 25.30
C ASN A 243 -14.37 26.16 25.53
N ILE A 244 -14.00 27.06 26.44
CA ILE A 244 -14.79 28.24 26.80
C ILE A 244 -13.86 29.42 27.03
N LYS A 245 -13.90 30.42 26.15
CA LYS A 245 -13.11 31.67 26.27
C LYS A 245 -11.61 31.44 26.58
N GLY A 246 -10.99 30.47 25.90
CA GLY A 246 -9.57 30.14 26.10
C GLY A 246 -9.26 29.36 27.39
N ARG A 247 -10.28 28.74 28.01
CA ARG A 247 -10.13 27.79 29.12
C ARG A 247 -10.72 26.44 28.72
N VAL A 248 -10.14 25.36 29.24
CA VAL A 248 -10.67 24.00 29.08
C VAL A 248 -11.44 23.63 30.34
N GLN A 249 -12.70 23.25 30.18
CA GLN A 249 -13.56 22.85 31.28
C GLN A 249 -13.99 21.40 31.12
N MET A 250 -13.95 20.67 32.23
CA MET A 250 -14.50 19.34 32.38
C MET A 250 -15.85 19.45 33.10
N LEU A 251 -16.89 18.86 32.54
CA LEU A 251 -18.18 18.65 33.19
C LEU A 251 -18.33 17.18 33.56
N LEU A 252 -18.83 16.94 34.77
CA LEU A 252 -19.11 15.63 35.33
C LEU A 252 -20.58 15.54 35.71
N LEU A 253 -21.24 14.50 35.23
CA LEU A 253 -22.60 14.13 35.60
C LEU A 253 -22.57 12.69 36.13
N HIS A 254 -23.38 12.40 37.14
CA HIS A 254 -23.58 11.04 37.61
C HIS A 254 -24.92 10.52 37.12
N SER A 255 -24.92 9.31 36.56
CA SER A 255 -26.14 8.58 36.24
C SER A 255 -27.00 8.39 37.50
N LYS A 256 -28.22 8.96 37.48
CA LYS A 256 -29.22 8.88 38.56
C LYS A 256 -30.55 8.34 38.03
N ASN A 257 -31.63 8.39 38.81
CA ASN A 257 -32.95 7.89 38.42
C ASN A 257 -33.68 8.89 37.51
N GLY A 258 -33.18 9.03 36.27
CA GLY A 258 -33.78 9.83 35.21
C GLY A 258 -33.02 11.12 34.88
N LYS A 259 -33.51 11.81 33.83
CA LYS A 259 -32.82 12.96 33.21
C LYS A 259 -32.57 14.11 34.20
N ALA A 260 -33.60 14.53 34.95
CA ALA A 260 -33.51 15.68 35.85
C ALA A 260 -32.55 15.47 37.03
N GLU A 261 -32.58 14.29 37.66
CA GLU A 261 -31.66 13.96 38.75
C GLU A 261 -30.21 13.85 38.29
N THR A 262 -30.01 13.35 37.06
CA THR A 262 -28.69 13.28 36.44
C THR A 262 -28.11 14.69 36.26
N PHE A 263 -28.87 15.63 35.68
CA PHE A 263 -28.40 17.02 35.55
C PHE A 263 -28.19 17.74 36.89
N ARG A 264 -28.96 17.41 37.94
CA ARG A 264 -28.74 17.95 39.30
C ARG A 264 -27.41 17.54 39.92
N SER A 265 -26.78 16.49 39.41
CA SER A 265 -25.46 16.04 39.86
C SER A 265 -24.30 16.75 39.15
N LEU A 266 -24.57 17.79 38.36
CA LEU A 266 -23.57 18.56 37.63
C LEU A 266 -22.46 19.06 38.55
N GLN A 267 -21.25 18.64 38.23
CA GLN A 267 -20.00 19.13 38.80
C GLN A 267 -19.02 19.42 37.66
N GLY A 268 -17.90 20.06 37.98
CA GLY A 268 -16.86 20.27 36.99
C GLY A 268 -15.57 20.81 37.57
N ALA A 269 -14.58 20.96 36.69
CA ALA A 269 -13.29 21.51 37.01
C ALA A 269 -12.68 22.18 35.77
N VAL A 270 -11.82 23.17 35.98
CA VAL A 270 -11.00 23.77 34.92
C VAL A 270 -9.73 22.94 34.80
N LEU A 271 -9.37 22.52 33.58
CA LEU A 271 -8.15 21.78 33.31
C LEU A 271 -7.08 22.75 32.83
N GLU A 272 -6.01 22.93 33.61
CA GLU A 272 -4.88 23.81 33.25
C GLU A 272 -3.63 22.99 32.99
N CYS A 273 -3.17 23.02 31.73
CA CYS A 273 -1.90 22.39 31.36
C CYS A 273 -0.71 23.24 31.85
N TYR A 274 -0.80 24.58 31.80
CA TYR A 274 0.10 25.53 32.49
C TYR A 274 -0.71 26.66 33.12
N LYS A 275 -0.25 27.17 34.29
CA LYS A 275 -0.95 28.24 35.03
C LYS A 275 -1.07 29.53 34.22
N ASN A 276 -2.27 30.11 34.24
CA ASN A 276 -2.57 31.46 33.70
C ASN A 276 -2.29 31.66 32.20
N GLN A 277 -2.47 30.63 31.36
CA GLN A 277 -2.38 30.77 29.90
C GLN A 277 -3.72 30.48 29.22
N ASN A 278 -3.99 31.24 28.14
CA ASN A 278 -5.08 30.90 27.22
C ASN A 278 -4.72 29.63 26.48
N GLN A 279 -5.58 28.63 26.57
CA GLN A 279 -5.37 27.29 26.05
C GLN A 279 -6.69 26.76 25.46
N SER A 280 -6.58 25.87 24.51
CA SER A 280 -7.70 25.12 23.96
C SER A 280 -7.38 23.64 23.89
N LEU A 281 -8.37 22.81 24.16
CA LEU A 281 -8.30 21.37 23.98
C LEU A 281 -8.55 21.06 22.50
N VAL A 282 -7.61 20.36 21.87
CA VAL A 282 -7.69 19.97 20.46
C VAL A 282 -8.33 18.61 20.29
N SER A 283 -7.96 17.66 21.14
CA SER A 283 -8.45 16.28 21.16
C SER A 283 -8.15 15.64 22.51
N SER A 284 -8.87 14.58 22.85
CA SER A 284 -8.65 13.84 24.09
C SER A 284 -8.96 12.36 23.99
N ALA A 285 -8.47 11.61 24.98
CA ALA A 285 -8.68 10.18 25.10
C ALA A 285 -8.76 9.75 26.57
N PHE A 286 -9.77 8.93 26.87
CA PHE A 286 -9.82 8.18 28.12
C PHE A 286 -8.74 7.09 28.14
N ILE A 287 -8.01 6.94 29.25
CA ILE A 287 -7.00 5.88 29.40
C ILE A 287 -7.66 4.69 30.12
N PRO A 288 -7.92 3.57 29.43
CA PRO A 288 -8.61 2.42 30.02
C PRO A 288 -7.72 1.65 30.99
N GLY A 289 -8.36 1.01 31.98
CA GLY A 289 -7.70 0.12 32.95
C GLY A 289 -6.81 0.87 33.95
N GLY A 290 -7.11 0.77 35.23
CA GLY A 290 -6.35 1.43 36.30
C GLY A 290 -7.19 1.58 37.57
N SER A 291 -6.54 1.77 38.72
CA SER A 291 -7.23 2.09 39.98
C SER A 291 -7.74 3.54 40.03
N VAL A 292 -7.22 4.40 39.15
CA VAL A 292 -7.49 5.83 39.10
C VAL A 292 -7.98 6.19 37.70
N VAL A 293 -8.94 7.11 37.61
CA VAL A 293 -9.50 7.56 36.34
C VAL A 293 -8.53 8.54 35.67
N ARG A 294 -7.79 8.05 34.68
CA ARG A 294 -6.82 8.85 33.91
C ARG A 294 -7.37 9.26 32.56
N TRP A 295 -6.98 10.44 32.13
CA TRP A 295 -7.39 11.04 30.87
C TRP A 295 -6.23 11.79 30.24
N ALA A 296 -6.09 11.71 28.93
CA ALA A 296 -5.08 12.41 28.15
C ALA A 296 -5.74 13.48 27.29
N GLY A 297 -5.16 14.69 27.28
CA GLY A 297 -5.62 15.80 26.44
C GLY A 297 -4.48 16.46 25.70
N ILE A 298 -4.75 16.88 24.46
CA ILE A 298 -3.84 17.70 23.65
C ILE A 298 -4.27 19.17 23.77
N PHE A 299 -3.37 20.04 24.22
CA PHE A 299 -3.63 21.45 24.45
C PHE A 299 -2.86 22.34 23.46
N SER A 300 -3.49 23.43 23.01
CA SER A 300 -2.92 24.40 22.06
C SER A 300 -3.41 25.84 22.30
N PRO A 301 -2.52 26.86 22.36
CA PRO A 301 -1.14 26.76 22.82
C PRO A 301 -1.11 26.57 24.34
N CYS A 302 -0.28 25.66 24.84
CA CYS A 302 -0.06 25.51 26.29
C CYS A 302 1.33 26.02 26.74
N ASN A 303 2.14 26.53 25.80
CA ASN A 303 3.43 27.13 26.11
C ASN A 303 3.68 28.40 25.26
N SER A 304 4.78 29.10 25.53
CA SER A 304 5.19 30.30 24.78
C SER A 304 5.78 30.04 23.40
N SER A 305 6.14 28.79 23.04
CA SER A 305 6.61 28.44 21.68
C SER A 305 5.46 28.24 20.69
N GLY A 306 4.21 28.14 21.17
CA GLY A 306 3.04 27.86 20.34
C GLY A 306 2.91 26.38 19.96
N ASP A 307 3.70 25.50 20.58
CA ASP A 307 3.63 24.06 20.34
C ASP A 307 2.42 23.43 21.05
N THR A 308 1.96 22.30 20.49
CA THR A 308 0.93 21.49 21.14
C THR A 308 1.53 20.62 22.23
N VAL A 309 0.79 20.44 23.32
CA VAL A 309 1.26 19.69 24.51
C VAL A 309 0.28 18.58 24.83
N LEU A 310 0.79 17.36 25.02
CA LEU A 310 0.03 16.20 25.46
C LEU A 310 0.26 15.99 26.96
N ALA A 311 -0.83 16.06 27.71
CA ALA A 311 -0.79 16.00 29.17
C ALA A 311 -1.79 14.96 29.70
N VAL A 312 -1.41 14.28 30.79
CA VAL A 312 -2.22 13.27 31.46
C VAL A 312 -2.73 13.81 32.78
N PHE A 313 -4.03 13.69 33.02
CA PHE A 313 -4.72 14.15 34.22
C PHE A 313 -5.36 12.99 34.97
N ASN A 314 -5.43 13.13 36.29
CA ASN A 314 -6.34 12.39 37.14
C ASN A 314 -7.66 13.15 37.24
N ILE A 315 -8.73 12.57 36.70
CA ILE A 315 -10.06 13.19 36.60
C ILE A 315 -11.09 12.47 37.48
N ASP A 316 -10.64 11.85 38.58
CA ASP A 316 -11.55 11.23 39.55
C ASP A 316 -12.60 12.24 40.03
N GLY A 317 -13.85 11.79 40.18
CA GLY A 317 -15.00 12.65 40.49
C GLY A 317 -14.87 13.38 41.84
N SER A 318 -14.04 12.89 42.75
CA SER A 318 -13.68 13.58 44.00
C SER A 318 -13.03 14.95 43.75
N GLN A 319 -12.40 15.14 42.59
CA GLN A 319 -11.69 16.34 42.19
C GLN A 319 -12.61 17.41 41.58
N ALA A 320 -13.87 17.07 41.25
CA ALA A 320 -14.83 18.01 40.68
C ALA A 320 -15.54 18.85 41.76
N GLY A 321 -16.03 20.03 41.38
CA GLY A 321 -16.67 21.00 42.26
C GLY A 321 -17.83 21.73 41.58
N ALA A 322 -18.22 22.88 42.15
CA ALA A 322 -19.20 23.77 41.52
C ALA A 322 -18.64 24.38 40.23
N VAL A 323 -19.52 24.66 39.26
CA VAL A 323 -19.16 25.19 37.94
C VAL A 323 -19.74 26.59 37.77
N SER A 324 -18.94 27.53 37.28
CA SER A 324 -19.34 28.94 37.13
C SER A 324 -19.89 29.32 35.75
N ASP A 325 -19.45 28.65 34.67
CA ASP A 325 -19.74 29.04 33.27
C ASP A 325 -21.00 28.39 32.68
N VAL A 326 -21.51 27.34 33.33
CA VAL A 326 -22.72 26.61 32.92
C VAL A 326 -23.64 26.37 34.10
N CYS A 327 -24.94 26.27 33.84
CA CYS A 327 -25.98 26.09 34.84
C CYS A 327 -27.06 25.13 34.36
N ILE A 328 -27.85 24.61 35.30
CA ILE A 328 -28.99 23.75 34.99
C ILE A 328 -30.17 24.63 34.61
N ASN A 329 -30.86 24.29 33.51
CA ASN A 329 -32.08 24.98 33.07
C ASN A 329 -33.07 25.12 34.24
N GLY A 330 -33.69 26.29 34.40
CA GLY A 330 -34.66 26.59 35.45
C GLY A 330 -34.05 26.88 36.83
N GLN A 331 -32.72 26.88 36.97
CA GLN A 331 -32.02 27.33 38.19
C GLN A 331 -31.25 28.64 37.93
N PRO A 332 -31.18 29.56 38.92
CA PRO A 332 -30.41 30.79 38.76
C PRO A 332 -28.91 30.47 38.64
N CYS A 333 -28.31 30.85 37.52
CA CYS A 333 -26.89 30.67 37.27
C CYS A 333 -26.08 31.57 38.22
N LYS A 334 -25.51 30.97 39.28
CA LYS A 334 -24.67 31.68 40.24
C LYS A 334 -23.23 31.72 39.72
N LYS A 335 -22.65 32.92 39.61
CA LYS A 335 -21.20 33.07 39.37
C LYS A 335 -20.45 32.57 40.60
N SER A 336 -19.93 31.34 40.55
CA SER A 336 -19.01 30.84 41.56
C SER A 336 -17.70 31.64 41.49
N THR A 337 -17.15 32.05 42.63
CA THR A 337 -15.88 32.80 42.71
C THR A 337 -14.63 31.91 42.70
N THR A 338 -14.80 30.58 42.76
CA THR A 338 -13.69 29.63 42.82
C THR A 338 -14.09 28.32 42.14
N ASP A 339 -13.83 28.21 40.83
CA ASP A 339 -13.85 26.91 40.15
C ASP A 339 -12.66 26.07 40.65
N LYS A 340 -12.83 24.77 40.81
CA LYS A 340 -11.71 23.88 41.08
C LYS A 340 -10.84 23.76 39.83
N THR A 341 -9.53 23.95 39.99
CA THR A 341 -8.56 23.80 38.89
C THR A 341 -7.76 22.52 39.08
N LEU A 342 -7.63 21.73 38.02
CA LEU A 342 -6.78 20.53 37.96
C LEU A 342 -5.55 20.81 37.11
N THR A 343 -4.40 20.40 37.63
CA THR A 343 -3.12 20.39 36.92
C THR A 343 -2.78 18.97 36.49
N PRO A 344 -2.03 18.77 35.39
CA PRO A 344 -1.70 17.43 34.92
C PRO A 344 -0.83 16.66 35.92
N GLU A 345 -1.02 15.34 36.00
CA GLU A 345 -0.10 14.42 36.68
C GLU A 345 1.27 14.44 35.99
N ALA A 346 1.28 14.52 34.65
CA ALA A 346 2.47 14.62 33.84
C ALA A 346 2.18 15.28 32.49
N VAL A 347 3.11 16.12 32.03
CA VAL A 347 3.23 16.51 30.62
C VAL A 347 4.13 15.49 29.95
N VAL A 348 3.57 14.67 29.06
CA VAL A 348 4.24 13.45 28.56
C VAL A 348 4.87 13.63 27.19
N PHE A 349 4.39 14.60 26.40
CA PHE A 349 4.94 14.85 25.08
C PHE A 349 4.64 16.27 24.59
N THR A 350 5.63 16.90 23.95
CA THR A 350 5.48 18.19 23.28
C THR A 350 5.87 18.00 21.84
N TYR A 351 4.99 18.40 20.92
CA TYR A 351 5.22 18.25 19.49
C TYR A 351 4.47 19.35 18.75
N ARG A 352 4.91 19.65 17.53
CA ARG A 352 4.28 20.69 16.72
C ARG A 352 3.02 20.13 16.05
N ASP A 353 1.89 20.83 16.22
CA ASP A 353 0.63 20.55 15.53
C ASP A 353 0.10 19.10 15.70
N MET A 354 -0.05 18.63 16.95
CA MET A 354 -0.81 17.42 17.26
C MET A 354 -2.31 17.66 17.11
N THR A 355 -3.02 16.72 16.50
CA THR A 355 -4.41 16.90 16.06
C THR A 355 -5.38 15.93 16.67
N SER A 356 -4.92 14.72 17.02
CA SER A 356 -5.75 13.69 17.63
C SER A 356 -4.98 12.84 18.63
N VAL A 357 -5.67 12.31 19.63
CA VAL A 357 -5.11 11.32 20.54
C VAL A 357 -6.08 10.16 20.75
N ALA A 358 -5.53 8.95 20.83
CA ALA A 358 -6.23 7.76 21.30
C ALA A 358 -5.34 7.04 22.32
N ALA A 359 -5.94 6.33 23.27
CA ALA A 359 -5.20 5.68 24.34
C ALA A 359 -5.60 4.20 24.48
N MET A 360 -4.59 3.37 24.71
CA MET A 360 -4.74 1.95 24.99
C MET A 360 -3.87 1.61 26.21
N ARG A 361 -4.26 0.60 26.98
CA ARG A 361 -3.43 0.06 28.06
C ARG A 361 -3.27 -1.44 27.90
N THR A 362 -2.02 -1.89 27.95
CA THR A 362 -1.67 -3.32 27.96
C THR A 362 -0.70 -3.55 29.10
N ASN A 363 -1.08 -4.42 30.06
CA ASN A 363 -0.30 -4.66 31.27
C ASN A 363 -0.02 -3.36 32.05
N ASN A 364 1.26 -3.07 32.32
CA ASN A 364 1.72 -1.86 33.03
C ASN A 364 2.07 -0.70 32.09
N TRP A 365 1.86 -0.85 30.78
CA TRP A 365 2.17 0.16 29.78
C TRP A 365 0.90 0.85 29.28
N ILE A 366 0.95 2.17 29.19
CA ILE A 366 -0.05 2.99 28.53
C ILE A 366 0.52 3.39 27.18
N PHE A 367 -0.23 3.22 26.10
CA PHE A 367 0.17 3.63 24.76
C PHE A 367 -0.74 4.78 24.33
N LEU A 368 -0.13 5.93 24.02
CA LEU A 368 -0.82 7.07 23.44
C LEU A 368 -0.51 7.12 21.95
N PHE A 369 -1.55 7.07 21.13
CA PHE A 369 -1.48 7.22 19.68
C PHE A 369 -1.83 8.65 19.34
N ILE A 370 -1.01 9.30 18.54
CA ILE A 370 -1.07 10.74 18.32
C ILE A 370 -1.09 10.99 16.81
N GLY A 371 -2.17 11.57 16.32
CA GLY A 371 -2.23 12.10 14.96
C GLY A 371 -1.64 13.50 14.89
N THR A 372 -1.01 13.82 13.77
CA THR A 372 -0.36 15.12 13.56
C THR A 372 -0.94 15.85 12.33
N GLY A 373 -0.77 17.17 12.30
CA GLY A 373 -1.21 18.03 11.19
C GLY A 373 -0.43 17.80 9.90
N ASN A 374 0.75 17.20 9.97
CA ASN A 374 1.54 16.76 8.83
C ASN A 374 1.29 15.29 8.41
N GLY A 375 0.25 14.64 8.95
CA GLY A 375 -0.20 13.32 8.47
C GLY A 375 0.52 12.11 9.04
N GLN A 376 1.18 12.24 10.19
CA GLN A 376 1.81 11.12 10.88
C GLN A 376 0.90 10.57 11.98
N LEU A 377 0.92 9.24 12.13
CA LEU A 377 0.42 8.57 13.32
C LEU A 377 1.61 8.15 14.17
N LEU A 378 1.78 8.77 15.33
CA LEU A 378 2.81 8.45 16.30
C LEU A 378 2.26 7.52 17.38
N LYS A 379 3.13 6.70 17.96
CA LYS A 379 2.87 5.88 19.14
C LYS A 379 3.87 6.25 20.22
N LEU A 380 3.36 6.58 21.40
CA LEU A 380 4.14 6.92 22.57
C LEU A 380 3.85 5.94 23.71
N PRO A 381 4.81 5.06 24.06
CA PRO A 381 4.67 4.22 25.25
C PRO A 381 4.96 5.04 26.52
N LEU A 382 4.14 4.87 27.56
CA LEU A 382 4.34 5.39 28.90
C LEU A 382 4.41 4.23 29.88
N ASN A 383 5.37 4.27 30.80
CA ASN A 383 5.42 3.28 31.89
C ASN A 383 4.41 3.59 33.00
N GLY A 384 4.37 2.76 34.03
CA GLY A 384 3.45 2.91 35.16
C GLY A 384 3.56 4.23 35.93
N SER A 385 4.72 4.91 35.87
CA SER A 385 4.96 6.23 36.47
C SER A 385 4.77 7.39 35.48
N LEU A 386 4.09 7.16 34.36
CA LEU A 386 3.82 8.14 33.31
C LEU A 386 5.07 8.75 32.67
N THR A 387 6.23 8.11 32.79
CA THR A 387 7.43 8.56 32.09
C THR A 387 7.39 8.09 30.64
N PRO A 388 7.56 8.99 29.66
CA PRO A 388 7.50 8.65 28.25
C PRO A 388 8.71 7.83 27.81
N GLY A 389 8.44 6.82 27.00
CA GLY A 389 9.43 6.04 26.27
C GLY A 389 9.71 6.65 24.89
N CYS A 390 10.23 5.80 23.99
CA CYS A 390 10.61 6.22 22.65
C CYS A 390 9.39 6.36 21.73
N PRO A 391 9.11 7.52 21.11
CA PRO A 391 8.03 7.65 20.14
C PRO A 391 8.34 6.91 18.84
N VAL A 392 7.35 6.24 18.26
CA VAL A 392 7.46 5.49 17.00
C VAL A 392 6.45 6.03 15.99
N VAL A 393 6.86 6.17 14.71
CA VAL A 393 5.94 6.52 13.61
C VAL A 393 5.32 5.22 13.09
N LEU A 394 4.00 5.07 13.20
CA LEU A 394 3.27 3.90 12.72
C LEU A 394 2.75 4.04 11.29
N SER A 395 2.34 5.25 10.90
CA SER A 395 1.88 5.57 9.55
C SER A 395 2.34 6.97 9.18
N ASP A 396 2.61 7.16 7.89
CA ASP A 396 3.00 8.44 7.31
C ASP A 396 2.11 8.79 6.11
N GLY A 397 1.70 10.05 6.05
CA GLY A 397 0.78 10.63 5.08
C GLY A 397 1.09 12.11 4.89
N ASP A 398 0.39 12.78 3.97
CA ASP A 398 0.65 14.19 3.64
C ASP A 398 -0.49 15.13 4.03
N GLN A 399 -1.59 14.58 4.58
CA GLN A 399 -2.76 15.34 5.03
C GLN A 399 -2.96 15.17 6.53
N LYS A 400 -3.46 16.23 7.18
CA LYS A 400 -3.76 16.27 8.60
C LYS A 400 -4.58 15.06 9.05
N VAL A 401 -4.15 14.41 10.12
CA VAL A 401 -4.93 13.33 10.75
C VAL A 401 -6.16 13.92 11.41
N PHE A 402 -7.32 13.33 11.11
CA PHE A 402 -8.61 13.72 11.65
C PHE A 402 -8.63 13.67 13.20
N PRO A 403 -9.30 14.62 13.89
CA PRO A 403 -9.26 14.73 15.36
C PRO A 403 -9.72 13.51 16.17
N ARG A 404 -10.37 12.54 15.52
CA ARG A 404 -10.86 11.29 16.12
C ARG A 404 -10.16 10.08 15.51
N MET A 405 -9.71 9.17 16.37
CA MET A 405 -9.14 7.87 15.99
C MET A 405 -9.80 6.79 16.83
N LEU A 406 -10.10 5.64 16.22
CA LEU A 406 -10.87 4.57 16.88
C LEU A 406 -10.15 3.24 16.74
N PHE A 407 -10.06 2.48 17.82
CA PHE A 407 -9.50 1.13 17.78
C PHE A 407 -10.51 0.13 17.19
N ASP A 408 -9.98 -0.98 16.68
CA ASP A 408 -10.76 -2.18 16.40
C ASP A 408 -11.40 -2.69 17.71
N PRO A 409 -12.74 -2.72 17.82
CA PRO A 409 -13.41 -3.00 19.09
C PRO A 409 -13.25 -4.45 19.56
N ALA A 410 -12.96 -5.39 18.65
CA ALA A 410 -12.87 -6.81 19.00
C ALA A 410 -11.49 -7.20 19.52
N ILE A 411 -10.41 -6.76 18.86
CA ILE A 411 -9.05 -7.28 19.11
C ILE A 411 -8.04 -6.15 19.42
N GLN A 412 -8.42 -4.86 19.34
CA GLN A 412 -7.55 -3.67 19.60
C GLN A 412 -6.13 -3.74 18.99
N THR A 413 -5.94 -4.55 17.95
CA THR A 413 -4.66 -4.73 17.25
C THR A 413 -4.46 -3.69 16.15
N HIS A 414 -5.54 -3.00 15.77
CA HIS A 414 -5.55 -2.00 14.72
C HIS A 414 -6.26 -0.74 15.20
N ILE A 415 -5.87 0.39 14.62
CA ILE A 415 -6.48 1.69 14.81
C ILE A 415 -6.89 2.24 13.44
N TYR A 416 -8.09 2.79 13.37
CA TYR A 416 -8.64 3.46 12.19
C TYR A 416 -8.34 4.96 12.31
N ILE A 417 -7.71 5.49 11.27
CA ILE A 417 -7.39 6.91 11.14
C ILE A 417 -7.93 7.46 9.82
N ALA A 418 -8.34 8.72 9.83
CA ALA A 418 -8.78 9.42 8.63
C ALA A 418 -7.80 10.55 8.28
N MET A 419 -7.53 10.75 6.99
CA MET A 419 -6.65 11.80 6.45
C MET A 419 -7.24 12.30 5.13
N GLY A 420 -7.81 13.51 5.15
CA GLY A 420 -8.63 14.05 4.04
C GLY A 420 -9.68 13.04 3.58
N ASN A 421 -9.58 12.58 2.33
CA ASN A 421 -10.53 11.62 1.74
C ASN A 421 -10.16 10.14 1.96
N GLN A 422 -9.18 9.83 2.81
CA GLN A 422 -8.73 8.46 3.06
C GLN A 422 -9.07 7.98 4.47
N ILE A 423 -9.49 6.71 4.56
CA ILE A 423 -9.50 5.95 5.82
C ILE A 423 -8.44 4.88 5.74
N ARG A 424 -7.61 4.77 6.78
CA ARG A 424 -6.57 3.74 6.91
C ARG A 424 -6.79 2.90 8.15
N ARG A 425 -6.59 1.59 8.01
CA ARG A 425 -6.53 0.63 9.11
C ARG A 425 -5.08 0.31 9.39
N VAL A 426 -4.54 0.87 10.48
CA VAL A 426 -3.10 0.80 10.81
C VAL A 426 -2.88 -0.16 11.98
N PRO A 427 -1.94 -1.11 11.91
CA PRO A 427 -1.61 -1.96 13.05
C PRO A 427 -0.97 -1.15 14.19
N VAL A 428 -1.34 -1.44 15.43
CA VAL A 428 -0.83 -0.70 16.62
C VAL A 428 0.65 -0.99 16.92
N ALA A 429 1.20 -2.06 16.36
CA ALA A 429 2.63 -2.37 16.31
C ALA A 429 2.89 -3.37 15.18
N ASN A 430 4.10 -3.36 14.62
CA ASN A 430 4.51 -4.31 13.59
C ASN A 430 5.62 -5.24 14.10
N CYS A 431 5.32 -6.06 15.12
CA CYS A 431 6.31 -6.93 15.74
C CYS A 431 6.92 -7.95 14.76
N GLY A 432 6.16 -8.34 13.72
CA GLY A 432 6.56 -9.35 12.74
C GLY A 432 7.77 -8.98 11.88
N ILE A 433 8.17 -7.71 11.82
CA ILE A 433 9.41 -7.29 11.13
C ILE A 433 10.67 -7.84 11.80
N HIS A 434 10.58 -8.13 13.10
CA HIS A 434 11.69 -8.64 13.90
C HIS A 434 11.73 -10.16 13.86
N ILE A 435 12.43 -10.71 12.87
CA ILE A 435 12.54 -12.15 12.65
C ILE A 435 13.54 -12.84 13.59
N LYS A 436 14.36 -12.08 14.35
CA LYS A 436 15.31 -12.61 15.32
C LYS A 436 14.98 -12.10 16.71
N LEU A 437 15.24 -12.93 17.72
CA LEU A 437 15.09 -12.58 19.13
C LEU A 437 15.83 -11.29 19.51
N ARG A 438 17.06 -11.11 19.03
CA ARG A 438 17.84 -9.89 19.27
C ARG A 438 17.13 -8.65 18.72
N ASP A 439 16.67 -8.72 17.48
CA ASP A 439 16.01 -7.59 16.83
C ASP A 439 14.69 -7.25 17.53
N CYS A 440 13.96 -8.27 18.00
CA CYS A 440 12.72 -8.10 18.77
C CYS A 440 12.96 -7.49 20.15
N TRP A 441 14.03 -7.91 20.84
CA TRP A 441 14.41 -7.40 22.15
C TRP A 441 14.73 -5.90 22.12
N TYR A 442 15.41 -5.47 21.05
CA TYR A 442 15.82 -4.08 20.83
C TYR A 442 14.85 -3.28 19.95
N ALA A 443 13.65 -3.80 19.69
CA ALA A 443 12.63 -3.15 18.87
C ALA A 443 12.15 -1.80 19.43
N ALA A 444 12.50 -1.47 20.69
CA ALA A 444 12.08 -0.26 21.39
C ALA A 444 10.55 -0.05 21.37
N ASP A 445 9.77 -1.14 21.34
CA ASP A 445 8.32 -1.14 21.47
C ASP A 445 7.90 -2.14 22.55
N PRO A 446 7.37 -1.69 23.71
CA PRO A 446 6.90 -2.57 24.78
C PRO A 446 5.72 -3.48 24.40
N SER A 447 5.06 -3.21 23.27
CA SER A 447 3.99 -4.09 22.75
C SER A 447 4.54 -5.38 22.13
N CYS A 448 5.82 -5.38 21.76
CA CYS A 448 6.49 -6.49 21.11
C CYS A 448 7.34 -7.29 22.09
N GLY A 449 7.29 -8.61 21.96
CA GLY A 449 8.16 -9.52 22.68
C GLY A 449 8.32 -10.82 21.92
N TRP A 450 9.38 -11.54 22.25
CA TRP A 450 9.71 -12.79 21.58
C TRP A 450 8.95 -13.94 22.21
N CYS A 451 8.21 -14.70 21.40
CA CYS A 451 7.54 -15.90 21.83
C CYS A 451 8.45 -17.12 21.63
N LEU A 452 8.99 -17.66 22.73
CA LEU A 452 9.96 -18.75 22.70
C LEU A 452 9.42 -20.05 22.08
N SER A 453 8.12 -20.32 22.22
CA SER A 453 7.48 -21.53 21.68
C SER A 453 7.16 -21.43 20.18
N GLN A 454 6.94 -20.21 19.68
CA GLN A 454 6.59 -19.97 18.27
C GLN A 454 7.78 -19.48 17.42
N HIS A 455 8.93 -19.18 18.04
CA HIS A 455 10.15 -18.68 17.39
C HIS A 455 9.92 -17.40 16.55
N ARG A 456 9.17 -16.45 17.10
CA ARG A 456 8.79 -15.20 16.41
C ARG A 456 8.51 -14.08 17.39
N CYS A 457 8.62 -12.84 16.93
CA CYS A 457 8.25 -11.64 17.67
C CYS A 457 6.75 -11.37 17.54
N THR A 458 6.02 -11.31 18.65
CA THR A 458 4.56 -11.18 18.69
C THR A 458 4.11 -10.24 19.81
N PHE A 459 2.82 -9.92 19.79
CA PHE A 459 2.13 -9.37 20.94
C PHE A 459 2.04 -10.42 22.08
N HIS A 460 1.83 -9.92 23.30
CA HIS A 460 1.73 -10.74 24.50
C HIS A 460 0.52 -11.70 24.47
N ASP A 461 -0.63 -11.25 23.98
CA ASP A 461 -1.89 -12.01 23.86
C ASP A 461 -1.81 -13.15 22.82
N GLN A 462 -0.92 -13.05 21.85
CA GLN A 462 -0.69 -14.06 20.82
C GLN A 462 0.28 -15.19 21.24
N CYS A 463 0.86 -15.07 22.44
CA CYS A 463 1.82 -16.04 22.98
C CYS A 463 1.33 -16.55 24.34
N ASN A 464 1.75 -17.76 24.72
CA ASN A 464 1.55 -18.22 26.08
C ASN A 464 2.39 -17.37 27.05
N SER A 465 1.80 -16.89 28.14
CA SER A 465 2.40 -15.87 29.03
C SER A 465 3.75 -16.30 29.62
N SER A 466 3.96 -17.60 29.83
CA SER A 466 5.24 -18.15 30.35
C SER A 466 6.38 -18.20 29.32
N ASP A 467 6.07 -18.06 28.03
CA ASP A 467 7.02 -18.16 26.92
C ASP A 467 7.32 -16.81 26.24
N TRP A 468 6.59 -15.76 26.61
CA TRP A 468 6.74 -14.43 26.05
C TRP A 468 7.80 -13.63 26.84
N ILE A 469 8.85 -13.20 26.17
CA ILE A 469 9.94 -12.42 26.77
C ILE A 469 10.08 -11.06 26.09
N SER A 470 10.26 -10.00 26.87
CA SER A 470 10.49 -8.65 26.36
C SER A 470 11.57 -7.94 27.17
N GLY A 471 12.29 -7.05 26.50
CA GLY A 471 13.53 -6.46 26.96
C GLY A 471 13.57 -4.95 26.98
N TYR A 472 12.42 -4.30 26.81
CA TYR A 472 12.34 -2.86 26.52
C TYR A 472 13.27 -2.01 27.40
N GLY A 473 14.18 -1.26 26.76
CA GLY A 473 15.12 -0.36 27.44
C GLY A 473 16.26 -1.03 28.20
N THR A 474 16.39 -2.36 28.14
CA THR A 474 17.46 -3.12 28.81
C THR A 474 18.38 -3.77 27.80
N GLN A 475 19.69 -3.69 28.05
CA GLN A 475 20.65 -4.50 27.31
C GLN A 475 20.36 -5.97 27.61
N MET A 476 20.29 -6.80 26.57
CA MET A 476 20.06 -8.24 26.72
C MET A 476 21.20 -8.91 27.51
N ILE A 477 22.42 -8.42 27.31
CA ILE A 477 23.63 -8.89 27.97
C ILE A 477 24.33 -7.69 28.60
N SER A 478 24.68 -7.79 29.88
CA SER A 478 25.58 -6.85 30.54
C SER A 478 26.96 -7.49 30.75
N VAL A 479 28.00 -6.71 30.47
CA VAL A 479 29.40 -7.14 30.58
C VAL A 479 30.09 -6.30 31.65
N GLN A 480 30.70 -6.96 32.63
CA GLN A 480 31.48 -6.36 33.69
C GLN A 480 32.92 -6.83 33.58
N MET A 481 33.88 -5.91 33.65
CA MET A 481 35.30 -6.22 33.62
C MET A 481 35.93 -5.76 34.92
N VAL A 482 36.54 -6.69 35.65
CA VAL A 482 37.17 -6.44 36.94
C VAL A 482 38.61 -6.92 36.88
N LYS A 483 39.55 -6.05 37.25
CA LYS A 483 40.96 -6.41 37.40
C LYS A 483 41.17 -7.03 38.78
N ASP A 484 41.79 -8.21 38.83
CA ASP A 484 42.14 -8.83 40.11
C ASP A 484 43.25 -8.00 40.79
N PRO A 485 43.12 -7.67 42.10
CA PRO A 485 44.16 -6.96 42.82
C PRO A 485 45.45 -7.78 43.04
N SER A 486 45.42 -9.10 42.92
CA SER A 486 46.54 -9.99 43.28
C SER A 486 47.29 -10.57 42.08
N GLU A 487 46.61 -10.74 40.95
CA GLU A 487 47.17 -11.22 39.69
C GLU A 487 46.91 -10.18 38.59
N GLN A 488 47.81 -10.00 37.62
CA GLN A 488 47.59 -9.08 36.48
C GLN A 488 46.43 -9.49 35.55
N ASN A 489 45.62 -10.48 35.94
CA ASN A 489 44.55 -11.05 35.14
C ASN A 489 43.26 -10.20 35.20
N ILE A 490 42.52 -10.18 34.09
CA ILE A 490 41.25 -9.46 33.94
C ILE A 490 40.12 -10.48 33.95
N THR A 491 39.15 -10.33 34.86
CA THR A 491 37.94 -11.16 34.88
C THR A 491 36.83 -10.46 34.10
N VAL A 492 36.38 -11.09 33.02
CA VAL A 492 35.21 -10.69 32.23
C VAL A 492 34.00 -11.48 32.68
N LYS A 493 32.98 -10.79 33.17
CA LYS A 493 31.75 -11.35 33.74
C LYS A 493 30.56 -10.93 32.88
N VAL A 494 29.83 -11.90 32.34
CA VAL A 494 28.72 -11.71 31.40
C VAL A 494 27.41 -12.16 32.05
N VAL A 495 26.43 -11.26 32.11
CA VAL A 495 25.12 -11.47 32.74
C VAL A 495 23.99 -11.23 31.75
N PRO A 496 23.16 -12.25 31.44
CA PRO A 496 21.90 -12.04 30.75
C PRO A 496 20.90 -11.28 31.64
N ASN A 497 20.31 -10.21 31.13
CA ASN A 497 19.22 -9.50 31.81
C ASN A 497 17.86 -10.15 31.46
N LEU A 498 17.62 -11.34 31.99
CA LEU A 498 16.42 -12.14 31.74
C LEU A 498 15.68 -12.42 33.06
N SER A 499 14.37 -12.67 32.98
CA SER A 499 13.56 -13.05 34.14
C SER A 499 14.14 -14.27 34.86
N GLU A 500 14.11 -14.25 36.21
CA GLU A 500 14.71 -15.28 37.07
C GLU A 500 14.13 -16.69 36.87
N THR A 501 12.94 -16.78 36.26
CA THR A 501 12.19 -18.02 36.06
C THR A 501 12.62 -18.81 34.81
N LEU A 502 13.46 -18.25 33.95
CA LEU A 502 13.88 -18.89 32.69
C LEU A 502 15.15 -19.72 32.87
N ASN A 503 15.18 -20.93 32.30
CA ASN A 503 16.39 -21.76 32.20
C ASN A 503 17.34 -21.17 31.15
N VAL A 504 18.35 -20.43 31.62
CA VAL A 504 19.35 -19.77 30.79
C VAL A 504 20.72 -20.42 31.02
N SER A 505 21.37 -20.81 29.93
CA SER A 505 22.78 -21.20 29.95
C SER A 505 23.61 -20.18 29.19
N CYS A 506 24.79 -19.88 29.71
CA CYS A 506 25.74 -18.97 29.11
C CYS A 506 27.06 -19.74 28.86
N ILE A 507 27.73 -19.49 27.74
CA ILE A 507 29.05 -20.02 27.41
C ILE A 507 29.89 -18.89 26.80
N LEU A 508 31.10 -18.66 27.32
CA LEU A 508 32.12 -17.82 26.67
C LEU A 508 33.05 -18.69 25.83
N GLU A 509 32.92 -18.60 24.51
CA GLU A 509 33.79 -19.28 23.56
C GLU A 509 35.18 -18.62 23.61
N GLY A 510 36.21 -19.39 23.98
CA GLY A 510 37.57 -18.91 24.25
C GLY A 510 38.13 -19.28 25.63
N CYS A 511 37.28 -19.55 26.63
CA CYS A 511 37.72 -19.82 28.01
C CYS A 511 37.12 -21.08 28.65
N GLY A 512 36.25 -21.81 27.94
CA GLY A 512 35.68 -23.10 28.39
C GLY A 512 34.75 -23.04 29.61
N ALA A 513 34.52 -21.87 30.21
CA ALA A 513 33.72 -21.70 31.41
C ALA A 513 32.21 -21.90 31.13
N ARG A 514 31.58 -22.81 31.88
CA ARG A 514 30.14 -23.11 31.85
C ARG A 514 29.57 -22.95 33.25
N THR A 515 28.71 -21.97 33.44
CA THR A 515 28.00 -21.76 34.70
C THR A 515 26.54 -21.41 34.43
N PRO A 516 25.59 -21.90 35.25
CA PRO A 516 24.18 -21.52 35.12
C PRO A 516 24.02 -20.03 35.42
N LYS A 517 23.20 -19.34 34.62
CA LYS A 517 22.80 -17.92 34.76
C LYS A 517 23.88 -16.84 34.51
N GLN A 518 25.17 -17.11 34.63
CA GLN A 518 26.25 -16.14 34.42
C GLN A 518 27.49 -16.83 33.87
N CYS A 519 28.29 -16.17 33.03
CA CYS A 519 29.63 -16.66 32.66
C CYS A 519 30.72 -15.74 33.17
N SER A 520 31.86 -16.30 33.57
CA SER A 520 33.09 -15.55 33.81
C SER A 520 34.26 -16.16 33.06
N CYS A 521 35.11 -15.33 32.47
CA CYS A 521 36.39 -15.71 31.90
C CYS A 521 37.52 -14.88 32.51
N ILE A 522 38.66 -15.52 32.78
CA ILE A 522 39.89 -14.86 33.20
C ILE A 522 40.81 -14.74 31.99
N LEU A 523 41.29 -13.52 31.72
CA LEU A 523 42.15 -13.18 30.59
C LEU A 523 43.50 -12.66 31.08
N SER A 524 44.58 -13.05 30.41
CA SER A 524 45.92 -12.49 30.61
C SER A 524 46.15 -11.29 29.68
N PRO A 525 46.65 -10.14 30.17
CA PRO A 525 46.75 -8.90 29.40
C PRO A 525 48.01 -8.89 28.51
N ASN A 526 48.06 -9.71 27.46
CA ASN A 526 49.11 -9.58 26.45
C ASN A 526 48.63 -8.61 25.34
N SER A 527 49.10 -7.36 25.47
CA SER A 527 49.16 -6.22 24.54
C SER A 527 48.53 -6.30 23.13
N GLU A 528 47.22 -6.55 23.00
CA GLU A 528 46.40 -6.20 21.83
C GLU A 528 44.91 -6.11 22.21
N ASP A 529 44.06 -5.51 21.38
CA ASP A 529 42.61 -5.52 21.57
C ASP A 529 42.09 -6.96 21.40
N PHE A 530 41.25 -7.45 22.33
CA PHE A 530 40.78 -8.84 22.32
C PHE A 530 39.28 -8.94 21.99
N SER A 531 38.90 -9.98 21.25
CA SER A 531 37.50 -10.29 20.93
C SER A 531 37.08 -11.62 21.56
N ILE A 532 35.92 -11.64 22.22
CA ILE A 532 35.38 -12.84 22.88
C ILE A 532 33.94 -13.04 22.43
N THR A 533 33.55 -14.28 22.14
CA THR A 533 32.18 -14.59 21.76
C THR A 533 31.41 -15.13 22.96
N ALA A 534 30.41 -14.37 23.41
CA ALA A 534 29.44 -14.81 24.40
C ALA A 534 28.28 -15.50 23.69
N SER A 535 27.95 -16.73 24.09
CA SER A 535 26.78 -17.45 23.61
C SER A 535 25.81 -17.72 24.75
N ILE A 536 24.56 -17.33 24.57
CA ILE A 536 23.49 -17.48 25.55
C ILE A 536 22.42 -18.35 24.93
N THR A 537 22.06 -19.44 25.60
CA THR A 537 20.99 -20.33 25.16
C THR A 537 19.82 -20.22 26.11
N ILE A 538 18.66 -19.85 25.57
CA ILE A 538 17.37 -19.72 26.27
C ILE A 538 16.45 -20.83 25.74
N LYS A 539 16.18 -21.85 26.55
CA LYS A 539 15.50 -23.08 26.09
C LYS A 539 16.18 -23.70 24.85
N LYS A 540 15.66 -23.44 23.64
CA LYS A 540 16.17 -23.93 22.34
C LYS A 540 16.75 -22.82 21.44
N GLU A 541 16.61 -21.55 21.83
CA GLU A 541 17.14 -20.39 21.11
C GLU A 541 18.58 -20.14 21.54
N LYS A 542 19.53 -20.11 20.59
CA LYS A 542 20.95 -19.77 20.83
C LYS A 542 21.26 -18.40 20.25
N ILE A 543 21.73 -17.50 21.10
CA ILE A 543 22.20 -16.16 20.74
C ILE A 543 23.72 -16.14 20.87
N THR A 544 24.41 -15.54 19.91
CA THR A 544 25.86 -15.35 19.93
C THR A 544 26.19 -13.88 19.74
N GLU A 545 27.04 -13.33 20.59
CA GLU A 545 27.50 -11.94 20.55
C GLU A 545 29.02 -11.87 20.63
N MET A 546 29.63 -11.16 19.68
CA MET A 546 31.07 -10.88 19.70
C MET A 546 31.31 -9.58 20.48
N LEU A 547 32.02 -9.70 21.60
CA LEU A 547 32.40 -8.60 22.46
C LEU A 547 33.81 -8.15 22.06
N LEU A 548 33.94 -6.93 21.53
CA LEU A 548 35.23 -6.30 21.27
C LEU A 548 35.67 -5.53 22.51
N LEU A 549 36.70 -6.02 23.19
CA LEU A 549 37.22 -5.45 24.41
C LEU A 549 38.51 -4.69 24.10
N LYS A 550 38.46 -3.36 24.25
CA LYS A 550 39.63 -2.51 24.07
C LYS A 550 40.47 -2.50 25.33
N ASN A 551 41.79 -2.47 25.16
CA ASN A 551 42.66 -2.32 26.31
C ASN A 551 42.51 -0.91 26.90
N CYS A 552 41.97 -0.77 28.13
CA CYS A 552 41.76 0.55 28.75
C CYS A 552 43.04 1.40 28.74
N THR A 553 44.21 0.78 28.91
CA THR A 553 45.50 1.49 28.95
C THR A 553 45.98 2.02 27.58
N SER A 554 45.38 1.60 26.46
CA SER A 554 45.67 2.13 25.12
C SER A 554 44.90 3.42 24.79
N ILE A 555 43.87 3.76 25.58
CA ILE A 555 43.04 4.95 25.40
C ILE A 555 43.73 6.14 26.08
N LYS A 556 44.49 6.93 25.31
CA LYS A 556 45.35 8.00 25.85
C LYS A 556 44.71 9.39 25.96
N GLU A 557 43.69 9.71 25.14
CA GLU A 557 43.32 11.13 24.91
C GLU A 557 41.81 11.45 25.03
N SER A 558 40.95 10.48 25.35
CA SER A 558 39.50 10.73 25.39
C SER A 558 38.83 10.10 26.61
N CYS A 559 38.39 10.96 27.52
CA CYS A 559 37.65 10.60 28.72
C CYS A 559 36.33 9.90 28.39
N SER A 560 35.61 10.39 27.39
CA SER A 560 34.34 9.81 26.93
C SER A 560 34.52 8.44 26.28
N GLN A 561 35.58 8.24 25.49
CA GLN A 561 35.92 6.92 24.94
C GLN A 561 36.37 5.93 26.02
N CYS A 562 37.06 6.40 27.06
CA CYS A 562 37.43 5.57 28.19
C CYS A 562 36.20 5.06 28.96
N LEU A 563 35.26 5.97 29.27
CA LEU A 563 34.04 5.61 29.99
C LEU A 563 33.12 4.69 29.17
N SER A 564 33.03 4.90 27.84
CA SER A 564 32.23 4.03 26.97
C SER A 564 32.83 2.64 26.78
N ALA A 565 34.15 2.48 26.95
CA ALA A 565 34.82 1.19 27.00
C ALA A 565 34.63 0.43 28.34
N GLY A 566 33.89 1.00 29.31
CA GLY A 566 33.64 0.40 30.62
C GLY A 566 34.78 0.59 31.63
N CYS A 567 35.77 1.42 31.30
CA CYS A 567 36.96 1.71 32.08
C CYS A 567 36.73 2.87 33.08
N ILE A 568 37.78 3.23 33.82
CA ILE A 568 37.85 4.39 34.72
C ILE A 568 38.81 5.42 34.15
N TRP A 569 38.43 6.69 34.21
CA TRP A 569 39.34 7.79 33.92
C TRP A 569 39.91 8.39 35.22
N SER A 570 41.23 8.44 35.30
CA SER A 570 41.95 9.03 36.43
C SER A 570 43.06 9.94 35.89
N VAL A 571 42.93 11.25 36.12
CA VAL A 571 43.96 12.28 35.87
C VAL A 571 44.68 12.12 34.52
N GLY A 572 43.92 12.15 33.42
CA GLY A 572 44.49 12.09 32.07
C GLY A 572 44.86 10.69 31.56
N LYS A 573 44.56 9.63 32.32
CA LYS A 573 44.84 8.24 31.95
C LYS A 573 43.61 7.36 32.12
N CYS A 574 43.34 6.52 31.13
CA CYS A 574 42.31 5.49 31.18
C CYS A 574 42.87 4.19 31.79
N ASP A 575 42.18 3.62 32.78
CA ASP A 575 42.60 2.38 33.46
C ASP A 575 41.39 1.50 33.81
N TRP A 576 41.65 0.25 34.19
CA TRP A 576 40.63 -0.74 34.52
C TRP A 576 39.95 -0.49 35.88
N LYS A 577 38.69 -0.92 36.03
CA LYS A 577 37.95 -0.84 37.30
C LYS A 577 38.59 -1.74 38.37
N SER A 578 38.86 -1.16 39.55
CA SER A 578 39.31 -1.89 40.75
C SER A 578 38.14 -2.13 41.72
N PRO A 579 38.15 -3.19 42.54
CA PRO A 579 37.04 -3.52 43.45
C PRO A 579 36.64 -2.40 44.44
N SER A 580 37.53 -1.42 44.69
CA SER A 580 37.37 -0.33 45.64
C SER A 580 36.99 1.03 45.03
N SER A 581 36.74 1.12 43.72
CA SER A 581 36.47 2.41 43.06
C SER A 581 35.00 2.84 43.16
N ASN A 582 34.75 4.07 43.66
CA ASN A 582 33.40 4.62 43.85
C ASN A 582 32.84 5.21 42.52
N PRO A 583 31.62 4.85 42.05
CA PRO A 583 31.10 5.28 40.74
C PRO A 583 30.84 6.79 40.57
N GLN A 584 30.62 7.52 41.68
CA GLN A 584 30.33 8.95 41.63
C GLN A 584 31.58 9.83 41.42
N MET A 585 32.78 9.38 41.82
CA MET A 585 34.02 10.16 41.66
C MET A 585 34.60 10.12 40.25
N THR A 586 34.10 9.24 39.37
CA THR A 586 34.65 8.99 38.03
C THR A 586 34.10 9.93 36.96
N GLN A 587 32.84 10.35 37.08
CA GLN A 587 32.19 11.26 36.14
C GLN A 587 32.68 12.71 36.33
N ASP A 588 32.91 13.14 37.59
CA ASP A 588 33.35 14.49 37.97
C ASP A 588 34.78 14.84 37.51
N ASN A 589 35.64 13.83 37.33
CA ASN A 589 37.00 14.03 36.83
C ASN A 589 37.05 14.29 35.31
N CYS A 590 36.10 13.76 34.52
CA CYS A 590 36.01 14.08 33.09
C CYS A 590 35.59 15.53 32.86
N THR A 591 34.66 16.05 33.66
CA THR A 591 34.16 17.43 33.56
C THR A 591 35.24 18.46 33.94
N LYS A 592 36.12 18.15 34.89
CA LYS A 592 37.25 19.03 35.26
C LYS A 592 38.34 19.09 34.17
N TYR A 593 38.73 17.94 33.59
CA TYR A 593 39.79 17.89 32.56
C TYR A 593 39.38 18.56 31.24
N ALA A 594 38.08 18.55 30.90
CA ALA A 594 37.55 19.27 29.73
C ALA A 594 37.59 20.81 29.88
N SER A 595 37.66 21.33 31.12
CA SER A 595 37.70 22.78 31.37
C SER A 595 39.09 23.41 31.20
N GLU A 596 40.15 22.60 31.14
CA GLU A 596 41.55 23.07 31.10
C GLU A 596 42.13 23.15 29.66
N GLN A 597 41.42 22.67 28.63
CA GLN A 597 41.83 22.85 27.23
C GLN A 597 41.13 24.09 26.61
N ASN A 598 41.92 25.14 26.34
CA ASN A 598 41.48 26.35 25.63
C ASN A 598 41.15 26.06 24.14
N HIS A 599 40.03 25.38 23.86
CA HIS A 599 39.46 25.32 22.52
C HIS A 599 38.50 26.50 22.32
N THR A 600 38.68 27.25 21.23
CA THR A 600 37.74 28.32 20.87
C THR A 600 36.40 27.71 20.45
N LYS A 601 35.32 28.15 21.12
CA LYS A 601 33.97 27.62 20.92
C LYS A 601 33.46 27.95 19.51
N PRO A 602 32.77 27.02 18.83
CA PRO A 602 32.06 27.32 17.58
C PRO A 602 30.92 28.33 17.79
N GLU A 603 30.82 29.33 16.91
CA GLU A 603 29.84 30.43 17.01
C GLU A 603 29.23 30.80 15.65
N ASN A 604 28.05 31.45 15.68
CA ASN A 604 27.29 31.94 14.51
C ASN A 604 27.05 30.86 13.45
N LEU A 605 26.53 29.72 13.88
CA LEU A 605 26.31 28.56 13.03
C LEU A 605 25.05 28.74 12.18
N THR A 606 25.19 28.61 10.87
CA THR A 606 24.09 28.63 9.90
C THR A 606 24.12 27.34 9.07
N LEU A 607 23.00 26.63 9.04
CA LEU A 607 22.83 25.37 8.32
C LEU A 607 22.26 25.64 6.92
N LYS A 608 22.79 24.97 5.88
CA LYS A 608 22.20 24.98 4.54
C LYS A 608 22.23 23.59 3.88
N PRO A 609 21.10 23.09 3.34
CA PRO A 609 19.76 23.67 3.40
C PRO A 609 19.10 23.51 4.78
N GLU A 610 18.09 24.33 5.08
CA GLU A 610 17.27 24.25 6.31
C GLU A 610 16.11 23.25 6.17
N GLU A 611 15.81 22.82 4.94
CA GLU A 611 14.77 21.85 4.61
C GLU A 611 15.34 20.73 3.74
N VAL A 612 14.95 19.49 4.05
CA VAL A 612 15.36 18.28 3.33
C VAL A 612 14.20 17.29 3.25
N SER A 613 14.28 16.34 2.32
CA SER A 613 13.41 15.15 2.32
C SER A 613 13.72 14.25 3.52
N ILE A 614 12.76 13.40 3.93
CA ILE A 614 12.96 12.29 4.90
C ILE A 614 14.15 11.39 4.57
N HIS A 615 14.55 11.31 3.30
CA HIS A 615 15.72 10.54 2.86
C HIS A 615 17.06 11.19 3.20
N GLY A 616 17.04 12.41 3.73
CA GLY A 616 18.22 13.20 4.03
C GLY A 616 18.77 13.89 2.79
N ARG A 617 20.06 14.26 2.86
CA ARG A 617 20.74 14.95 1.77
C ARG A 617 22.24 14.70 1.79
N ASN A 618 22.79 14.45 0.60
CA ASN A 618 24.22 14.46 0.42
C ASN A 618 24.71 15.89 0.22
N ASP A 619 25.83 16.23 0.87
CA ASP A 619 26.50 17.53 0.70
C ASP A 619 25.81 18.76 1.32
N ALA A 620 25.47 18.66 2.61
CA ALA A 620 25.04 19.80 3.41
C ALA A 620 26.23 20.59 3.98
N TRP A 621 25.99 21.86 4.32
CA TRP A 621 27.03 22.76 4.80
C TRP A 621 26.59 23.51 6.05
N ILE A 622 27.51 23.66 7.01
CA ILE A 622 27.38 24.60 8.12
C ILE A 622 28.45 25.66 7.95
N THR A 623 28.06 26.93 8.05
CA THR A 623 28.95 28.09 8.07
C THR A 623 28.96 28.71 9.45
N GLY A 624 30.11 29.23 9.90
CA GLY A 624 30.26 29.85 11.21
C GLY A 624 31.69 30.32 11.47
N ARG A 625 32.07 30.37 12.76
CA ARG A 625 33.44 30.68 13.21
C ARG A 625 33.98 29.53 14.07
N ASN A 626 35.30 29.36 14.07
CA ASN A 626 36.02 28.36 14.88
C ASN A 626 35.59 26.91 14.63
N LEU A 627 35.32 26.53 13.38
CA LEU A 627 34.83 25.18 13.04
C LEU A 627 35.93 24.12 12.92
N ASN A 628 37.20 24.49 13.11
CA ASN A 628 38.34 23.56 12.93
C ASN A 628 38.29 22.38 13.91
N SER A 629 37.81 22.61 15.14
CA SER A 629 37.70 21.61 16.22
C SER A 629 36.47 20.71 16.13
N VAL A 630 35.54 20.96 15.19
CA VAL A 630 34.31 20.18 15.04
C VAL A 630 34.62 18.82 14.43
N THR A 631 34.16 17.74 15.06
CA THR A 631 34.36 16.36 14.57
C THR A 631 33.11 15.81 13.89
N MET A 632 31.94 16.12 14.44
CA MET A 632 30.66 15.55 14.01
C MET A 632 29.54 16.60 14.09
N VAL A 633 28.42 16.31 13.45
CA VAL A 633 27.17 17.07 13.54
C VAL A 633 26.12 16.17 14.19
N ARG A 634 25.48 16.65 15.24
CA ARG A 634 24.49 15.90 16.03
C ARG A 634 23.09 16.46 15.80
N PHE A 635 22.16 15.57 15.51
CA PHE A 635 20.75 15.85 15.29
C PHE A 635 19.95 15.39 16.51
N LYS A 636 19.15 16.29 17.08
CA LYS A 636 18.29 16.05 18.23
C LYS A 636 16.86 16.40 17.84
N GLY A 637 15.92 15.49 18.03
CA GLY A 637 14.51 15.71 17.72
C GLY A 637 13.64 14.96 18.72
N ASN A 638 12.38 15.38 18.86
CA ASN A 638 11.45 14.76 19.82
C ASN A 638 11.13 13.29 19.47
N LEU A 639 11.34 12.90 18.21
CA LEU A 639 11.20 11.52 17.73
C LEU A 639 12.51 10.72 17.79
N TYR A 640 13.62 11.29 18.27
CA TYR A 640 14.92 10.62 18.37
C TYR A 640 15.26 10.27 19.81
N CYS A 641 15.35 8.98 20.09
CA CYS A 641 15.59 8.46 21.44
C CYS A 641 17.08 8.40 21.79
N SER A 642 17.93 8.35 20.76
CA SER A 642 19.37 8.60 20.83
C SER A 642 19.73 9.65 19.78
N PRO A 643 20.65 10.59 20.08
CA PRO A 643 21.09 11.56 19.08
C PRO A 643 21.69 10.85 17.86
N ILE A 644 21.30 11.29 16.66
CA ILE A 644 21.92 10.82 15.42
C ILE A 644 23.13 11.69 15.16
N GLU A 645 24.26 11.08 14.79
CA GLU A 645 25.51 11.80 14.53
C GLU A 645 25.99 11.53 13.10
N SER A 646 26.35 12.60 12.39
CA SER A 646 27.02 12.52 11.10
C SER A 646 28.46 13.01 11.22
N PRO A 647 29.44 12.27 10.70
CA PRO A 647 30.81 12.77 10.62
C PRO A 647 30.92 13.96 9.66
N VAL A 648 31.86 14.87 9.94
CA VAL A 648 32.25 15.93 9.01
C VAL A 648 33.11 15.34 7.89
N THR A 649 32.70 15.53 6.64
CA THR A 649 33.40 14.98 5.48
C THR A 649 34.46 15.92 4.91
N TRP A 650 34.30 17.23 5.12
CA TRP A 650 35.28 18.22 4.68
C TRP A 650 35.23 19.47 5.57
N LYS A 651 36.40 20.08 5.78
CA LYS A 651 36.55 21.35 6.51
C LYS A 651 37.27 22.37 5.66
N ASP A 652 36.78 23.60 5.70
CA ASP A 652 37.42 24.72 5.06
C ASP A 652 38.70 25.13 5.81
N PRO A 653 39.83 25.36 5.12
CA PRO A 653 41.09 25.75 5.77
C PRO A 653 40.99 27.05 6.59
N SER A 654 40.04 27.94 6.28
CA SER A 654 39.81 29.16 7.05
C SER A 654 38.99 28.94 8.34
N GLY A 655 38.51 27.71 8.58
CA GLY A 655 37.72 27.34 9.75
C GLY A 655 36.32 27.95 9.80
N LYS A 656 35.80 28.40 8.65
CA LYS A 656 34.50 29.06 8.55
C LYS A 656 33.38 28.19 7.97
N LYS A 657 33.71 27.06 7.37
CA LYS A 657 32.73 26.20 6.69
C LYS A 657 33.08 24.72 6.85
N ILE A 658 32.07 23.89 7.06
CA ILE A 658 32.20 22.43 7.10
C ILE A 658 31.14 21.80 6.19
N LYS A 659 31.46 20.63 5.64
CA LYS A 659 30.59 19.79 4.81
C LYS A 659 30.32 18.47 5.53
N PHE A 660 29.09 17.96 5.43
CA PHE A 660 28.66 16.70 6.03
C PHE A 660 27.43 16.15 5.31
N HIS A 661 26.98 14.96 5.70
CA HIS A 661 25.77 14.34 5.17
C HIS A 661 24.61 14.49 6.17
N ILE A 662 23.43 14.86 5.69
CA ILE A 662 22.23 14.82 6.51
C ILE A 662 21.64 13.40 6.39
N PRO A 663 21.54 12.64 7.49
CA PRO A 663 21.02 11.27 7.48
C PRO A 663 19.52 11.27 7.18
N SER A 664 18.98 10.09 6.88
CA SER A 664 17.52 9.92 6.79
C SER A 664 16.87 10.08 8.16
N GLY A 665 15.64 10.58 8.19
CA GLY A 665 14.95 10.96 9.41
C GLY A 665 13.43 10.95 9.26
N ASN A 666 12.74 11.18 10.37
CA ASN A 666 11.28 11.31 10.40
C ASN A 666 10.87 12.75 10.03
N LYS A 667 9.71 12.92 9.39
CA LYS A 667 9.15 14.25 9.12
C LYS A 667 9.05 15.08 10.40
N GLY A 668 9.27 16.38 10.26
CA GLY A 668 9.24 17.33 11.37
C GLY A 668 10.58 18.05 11.56
N SER A 669 10.61 18.96 12.54
CA SER A 669 11.78 19.79 12.82
C SER A 669 12.69 19.14 13.85
N VAL A 670 13.99 19.21 13.60
CA VAL A 670 15.05 18.74 14.52
C VAL A 670 16.05 19.86 14.77
N THR A 671 16.63 19.87 15.96
CA THR A 671 17.73 20.77 16.31
C THR A 671 19.06 20.12 15.93
N VAL A 672 19.90 20.89 15.26
CA VAL A 672 21.21 20.50 14.76
C VAL A 672 22.28 21.31 15.48
N CYS A 673 23.29 20.61 16.00
CA CYS A 673 24.45 21.22 16.64
C CYS A 673 25.74 20.55 16.17
N VAL A 674 26.85 21.28 16.29
CA VAL A 674 28.18 20.74 15.99
C VAL A 674 28.80 20.17 17.27
N VAL A 675 29.52 19.05 17.13
CA VAL A 675 30.18 18.35 18.23
C VAL A 675 31.68 18.50 18.10
N THR A 676 32.33 18.90 19.19
CA THR A 676 33.79 19.05 19.30
C THR A 676 34.42 17.83 19.99
N HIS A 677 35.75 17.78 20.11
CA HIS A 677 36.48 16.64 20.70
C HIS A 677 36.10 16.32 22.15
N ASP A 678 35.56 17.29 22.88
CA ASP A 678 35.02 17.16 24.23
C ASP A 678 33.62 16.49 24.28
N GLY A 679 33.00 16.24 23.13
CA GLY A 679 31.67 15.63 23.01
C GLY A 679 30.51 16.60 23.27
N GLN A 680 30.80 17.88 23.55
CA GLN A 680 29.78 18.91 23.76
C GLN A 680 29.14 19.35 22.44
N CYS A 681 27.90 19.82 22.53
CA CYS A 681 27.04 20.16 21.39
C CYS A 681 26.85 21.67 21.36
N HIS A 682 27.28 22.30 20.26
CA HIS A 682 27.32 23.76 20.09
C HIS A 682 26.37 24.21 18.97
N GLY A 683 25.57 25.23 19.24
CA GLY A 683 24.54 25.73 18.32
C GLY A 683 23.18 25.05 18.47
N ASN A 684 22.18 25.62 17.80
CA ASN A 684 20.79 25.21 17.84
C ASN A 684 20.08 25.47 16.50
N ALA A 685 20.76 25.20 15.38
CA ALA A 685 20.16 25.39 14.06
C ALA A 685 18.96 24.45 13.89
N THR A 686 17.92 24.88 13.20
CA THR A 686 16.74 24.05 12.94
C THR A 686 16.84 23.45 11.54
N LEU A 687 16.58 22.15 11.43
CA LEU A 687 16.44 21.42 10.16
C LEU A 687 15.03 20.82 10.11
N THR A 688 14.33 20.99 9.00
CA THR A 688 13.00 20.40 8.80
C THR A 688 13.06 19.28 7.77
N TYR A 689 12.66 18.08 8.19
CA TYR A 689 12.43 16.94 7.31
C TYR A 689 11.00 17.01 6.75
N MET A 690 10.89 16.93 5.43
CA MET A 690 9.65 16.98 4.67
C MET A 690 9.42 15.68 3.90
N SER A 691 8.20 15.48 3.41
CA SER A 691 7.85 14.29 2.62
C SER A 691 8.77 14.11 1.42
N GLN A 692 9.02 12.85 1.06
CA GLN A 692 9.74 12.51 -0.15
C GLN A 692 9.09 13.16 -1.40
N PRO A 693 9.86 13.46 -2.45
CA PRO A 693 9.29 13.98 -3.68
C PRO A 693 8.35 12.96 -4.32
N ALA A 694 7.23 13.45 -4.84
CA ALA A 694 6.22 12.63 -5.48
C ALA A 694 5.94 13.16 -6.89
N CYS A 695 5.98 12.26 -7.87
CA CYS A 695 5.62 12.55 -9.26
C CYS A 695 4.12 12.32 -9.44
N ARG A 696 3.39 13.35 -9.88
CA ARG A 696 1.94 13.28 -10.09
C ARG A 696 1.56 13.05 -11.54
N ARG A 697 2.28 13.69 -12.48
CA ARG A 697 1.96 13.63 -13.91
C ARG A 697 3.15 14.02 -14.79
N LEU A 698 3.24 13.41 -15.97
CA LEU A 698 4.18 13.75 -17.03
C LEU A 698 3.45 14.39 -18.22
N LYS A 699 3.87 15.59 -18.63
CA LYS A 699 3.24 16.35 -19.72
C LYS A 699 4.26 16.75 -20.80
N PRO A 700 4.17 16.19 -22.02
CA PRO A 700 3.40 15.01 -22.41
C PRO A 700 3.97 13.71 -21.81
N ASN A 701 3.22 12.61 -21.84
CA ASN A 701 3.69 11.27 -21.42
C ASN A 701 4.16 10.40 -22.62
N ILE A 702 4.38 11.02 -23.78
CA ILE A 702 4.76 10.35 -25.03
C ILE A 702 5.90 11.11 -25.73
N SER A 703 6.87 10.40 -26.31
CA SER A 703 8.03 10.95 -27.01
C SER A 703 8.35 10.15 -28.28
N TRP A 704 9.02 10.79 -29.25
CA TRP A 704 9.59 10.10 -30.42
C TRP A 704 10.93 9.45 -30.09
N SER A 705 11.31 8.42 -30.85
CA SER A 705 12.50 7.58 -30.64
C SER A 705 13.82 8.34 -30.70
N SER A 706 13.89 9.39 -31.53
CA SER A 706 15.06 10.28 -31.60
C SER A 706 15.31 11.12 -30.33
N GLY A 707 14.36 11.17 -29.40
CA GLY A 707 14.49 11.92 -28.14
C GLY A 707 14.58 13.44 -28.32
N LYS A 708 15.01 14.14 -27.27
CA LYS A 708 15.03 15.61 -27.13
C LYS A 708 13.65 16.26 -27.11
N ARG A 709 12.60 15.52 -26.74
CA ARG A 709 11.29 16.12 -26.45
C ARG A 709 11.31 16.76 -25.07
N LYS A 710 10.75 17.97 -24.94
CA LYS A 710 10.65 18.68 -23.66
C LYS A 710 9.46 18.14 -22.87
N ILE A 711 9.72 17.49 -21.75
CA ILE A 711 8.72 16.92 -20.85
C ILE A 711 8.66 17.76 -19.57
N PHE A 712 7.45 18.05 -19.12
CA PHE A 712 7.18 18.69 -17.85
C PHE A 712 6.75 17.65 -16.82
N LEU A 713 7.53 17.51 -15.75
CA LEU A 713 7.23 16.69 -14.59
C LEU A 713 6.52 17.56 -13.55
N GLU A 714 5.26 17.24 -13.26
CA GLU A 714 4.43 17.88 -12.25
C GLU A 714 4.35 17.00 -11.01
N GLY A 715 4.49 17.59 -9.82
CA GLY A 715 4.57 16.83 -8.57
C GLY A 715 4.85 17.69 -7.35
N ASN A 716 5.01 17.04 -6.20
CA ASN A 716 5.23 17.68 -4.91
C ASN A 716 6.68 17.50 -4.46
N ASN A 717 7.22 18.48 -3.74
CA ASN A 717 8.56 18.45 -3.13
C ASN A 717 9.73 18.13 -4.09
N LEU A 718 9.54 18.36 -5.39
CA LEU A 718 10.51 18.03 -6.45
C LEU A 718 11.84 18.80 -6.32
N HIS A 719 11.87 19.89 -5.55
CA HIS A 719 13.08 20.67 -5.28
C HIS A 719 14.13 19.92 -4.44
N PHE A 720 13.77 18.80 -3.81
CA PHE A 720 14.71 17.92 -3.12
C PHE A 720 15.43 16.94 -4.04
N MET A 721 15.02 16.82 -5.31
CA MET A 721 15.66 15.92 -6.26
C MET A 721 17.10 16.36 -6.57
N GLU A 722 18.04 15.43 -6.47
CA GLU A 722 19.45 15.66 -6.81
C GLU A 722 19.73 15.35 -8.29
N SER A 723 19.13 14.27 -8.81
CA SER A 723 19.21 13.89 -10.22
C SER A 723 17.94 13.18 -10.69
N LEU A 724 17.74 13.13 -12.00
CA LEU A 724 16.67 12.40 -12.66
C LEU A 724 17.29 11.38 -13.62
N SER A 725 16.79 10.16 -13.63
CA SER A 725 17.23 9.09 -14.52
C SER A 725 16.05 8.50 -15.29
N GLN A 726 16.29 8.18 -16.55
CA GLN A 726 15.33 7.51 -17.42
C GLN A 726 16.06 6.39 -18.17
N ASP A 727 15.59 5.14 -18.05
CA ASP A 727 16.21 3.95 -18.68
C ASP A 727 17.75 3.87 -18.43
N ASN A 728 18.18 4.06 -17.18
CA ASN A 728 19.58 4.11 -16.73
C ASN A 728 20.43 5.30 -17.25
N ILE A 729 19.84 6.25 -17.97
CA ILE A 729 20.52 7.48 -18.39
C ILE A 729 20.26 8.57 -17.34
N THR A 730 21.30 8.93 -16.58
CA THR A 730 21.23 10.00 -15.57
C THR A 730 21.35 11.38 -16.21
N MET A 731 20.31 12.20 -16.07
CA MET A 731 20.32 13.62 -16.40
C MET A 731 20.66 14.43 -15.15
N ILE A 732 21.75 15.21 -15.22
CA ILE A 732 22.25 15.98 -14.09
C ILE A 732 21.63 17.39 -14.13
N LYS A 733 20.88 17.72 -13.08
CA LYS A 733 20.37 19.05 -12.71
C LYS A 733 19.48 19.79 -13.75
N PRO A 734 18.24 19.32 -13.98
CA PRO A 734 17.25 20.12 -14.69
C PRO A 734 16.91 21.42 -13.91
N ASN A 735 16.49 22.49 -14.61
CA ASN A 735 16.03 23.73 -13.96
C ASN A 735 14.75 23.44 -13.18
N ILE A 736 14.85 23.32 -11.85
CA ILE A 736 13.73 23.03 -10.97
C ILE A 736 12.95 24.32 -10.70
N THR A 737 11.65 24.31 -11.00
CA THR A 737 10.72 25.37 -10.62
C THR A 737 9.80 24.87 -9.50
N PRO A 738 9.17 25.77 -8.71
CA PRO A 738 8.24 25.35 -7.66
C PRO A 738 7.06 24.52 -8.15
N LYS A 739 6.69 24.65 -9.44
CA LYS A 739 5.55 23.95 -10.05
C LYS A 739 5.93 22.61 -10.71
N GLY A 740 7.23 22.33 -10.88
CA GLY A 740 7.68 21.16 -11.63
C GLY A 740 9.06 21.31 -12.27
N VAL A 741 9.45 20.29 -13.02
CA VAL A 741 10.77 20.16 -13.62
C VAL A 741 10.65 19.91 -15.12
N PHE A 742 11.37 20.68 -15.94
CA PHE A 742 11.49 20.40 -17.36
C PHE A 742 12.76 19.59 -17.64
N PHE A 743 12.62 18.52 -18.41
CA PHE A 743 13.76 17.73 -18.91
C PHE A 743 13.57 17.33 -20.37
N LEU A 744 14.66 16.93 -21.01
CA LEU A 744 14.67 16.47 -22.39
C LEU A 744 14.78 14.95 -22.42
N THR A 745 13.94 14.28 -23.21
CA THR A 745 13.98 12.82 -23.32
C THR A 745 15.29 12.32 -23.96
N PRO A 746 15.88 11.21 -23.49
CA PRO A 746 17.00 10.56 -24.18
C PRO A 746 16.55 9.89 -25.49
N ARG A 747 17.52 9.57 -26.36
CA ARG A 747 17.30 8.77 -27.57
C ARG A 747 17.20 7.29 -27.21
N VAL A 748 16.30 6.54 -27.87
CA VAL A 748 16.11 5.10 -27.65
C VAL A 748 16.37 4.32 -28.94
N GLU A 749 17.19 3.27 -28.86
CA GLU A 749 17.52 2.40 -30.01
C GLU A 749 16.45 1.30 -30.21
N ASN A 750 16.10 1.00 -31.47
CA ASN A 750 15.14 -0.01 -31.93
C ASN A 750 13.66 0.19 -31.54
N PRO A 751 12.93 1.14 -32.14
CA PRO A 751 11.51 1.40 -31.88
C PRO A 751 10.59 0.49 -32.72
N GLY A 752 10.90 -0.80 -32.85
CA GLY A 752 10.06 -1.74 -33.62
C GLY A 752 8.65 -1.90 -33.03
N LYS A 753 8.46 -1.53 -31.76
CA LYS A 753 7.18 -1.49 -31.01
C LYS A 753 7.18 -0.34 -30.00
N GLU A 754 6.00 0.11 -29.57
CA GLU A 754 5.84 1.11 -28.49
C GLU A 754 6.56 0.62 -27.21
N LYS A 755 7.58 1.36 -26.73
CA LYS A 755 8.37 1.02 -25.51
C LYS A 755 8.08 2.04 -24.42
N ALA A 756 7.54 1.59 -23.29
CA ALA A 756 7.39 2.41 -22.10
C ALA A 756 8.70 2.46 -21.30
N THR A 757 9.09 3.65 -20.86
CA THR A 757 10.28 3.87 -20.01
C THR A 757 9.89 4.52 -18.70
N SER A 758 10.38 3.98 -17.58
CA SER A 758 10.16 4.56 -16.26
C SER A 758 11.05 5.78 -16.06
N VAL A 759 10.53 6.77 -15.32
CA VAL A 759 11.26 7.94 -14.86
C VAL A 759 11.54 7.76 -13.36
N GLU A 760 12.79 7.88 -12.97
CA GLU A 760 13.23 7.75 -11.58
C GLU A 760 14.03 8.99 -11.17
N PHE A 761 14.02 9.29 -9.88
CA PHE A 761 14.75 10.43 -9.34
C PHE A 761 15.48 10.07 -8.05
N ARG A 762 16.69 10.63 -7.91
CA ARG A 762 17.57 10.35 -6.78
C ARG A 762 17.45 11.45 -5.73
N VAL A 763 17.33 11.04 -4.48
CA VAL A 763 17.20 11.92 -3.31
C VAL A 763 18.08 11.33 -2.20
N GLY A 764 19.20 11.98 -1.90
CA GLY A 764 20.24 11.40 -1.07
C GLY A 764 20.73 10.05 -1.63
N ASN A 765 20.57 8.98 -0.84
CA ASN A 765 20.95 7.61 -1.21
C ASN A 765 19.77 6.75 -1.69
N HIS A 766 18.59 7.35 -1.88
CA HIS A 766 17.38 6.65 -2.30
C HIS A 766 16.98 7.03 -3.73
N THR A 767 16.34 6.08 -4.42
CA THR A 767 15.69 6.30 -5.72
C THR A 767 14.18 6.23 -5.55
N VAL A 768 13.47 7.19 -6.13
CA VAL A 768 12.00 7.27 -6.11
C VAL A 768 11.53 7.22 -7.57
N ALA A 769 10.60 6.31 -7.87
CA ALA A 769 10.06 6.13 -9.21
C ALA A 769 8.80 6.98 -9.41
N CYS A 770 8.58 7.47 -10.64
CA CYS A 770 7.29 7.98 -11.07
C CYS A 770 6.37 6.81 -11.44
N GLU A 771 5.10 6.90 -11.05
CA GLU A 771 4.09 5.91 -11.41
C GLU A 771 3.73 5.98 -12.91
N GLU A 772 3.74 7.18 -13.50
CA GLU A 772 3.60 7.36 -14.95
C GLU A 772 4.92 7.05 -15.69
N SER A 773 4.79 6.36 -16.83
CA SER A 773 5.89 6.06 -17.75
C SER A 773 5.82 6.90 -19.03
N ILE A 774 6.96 7.14 -19.67
CA ILE A 774 7.01 7.79 -20.99
C ILE A 774 6.97 6.72 -22.09
N ALA A 775 5.96 6.81 -22.95
CA ALA A 775 5.84 5.97 -24.14
C ALA A 775 6.71 6.50 -25.27
N TYR A 776 7.65 5.70 -25.78
CA TYR A 776 8.40 5.99 -26.99
C TYR A 776 7.72 5.39 -28.21
N VAL A 777 7.50 6.22 -29.22
CA VAL A 777 6.97 5.83 -30.52
C VAL A 777 7.97 6.13 -31.65
N PRO A 778 7.83 5.50 -32.83
CA PRO A 778 8.66 5.81 -33.98
C PRO A 778 8.61 7.28 -34.38
N ASP A 779 9.70 7.75 -34.96
CA ASP A 779 9.84 9.13 -35.44
C ASP A 779 8.78 9.48 -36.52
N PRO A 780 8.34 10.76 -36.61
CA PRO A 780 7.36 11.18 -37.61
C PRO A 780 7.90 11.04 -39.04
N GLU A 781 7.06 10.51 -39.95
CA GLU A 781 7.38 10.36 -41.37
C GLU A 781 6.78 11.52 -42.19
N PHE A 782 7.63 12.27 -42.88
CA PHE A 782 7.24 13.35 -43.79
C PHE A 782 7.29 12.87 -45.24
N THR A 783 6.21 13.02 -46.00
CA THR A 783 6.07 12.39 -47.33
C THR A 783 6.28 13.34 -48.50
N GLY A 784 5.93 14.61 -48.38
CA GLY A 784 6.07 15.60 -49.45
C GLY A 784 5.54 16.98 -49.08
N PHE A 785 5.77 17.97 -49.94
CA PHE A 785 5.32 19.35 -49.73
C PHE A 785 4.75 19.98 -51.00
N ASN A 786 3.81 20.89 -50.81
CA ASN A 786 3.24 21.74 -51.86
C ASN A 786 3.41 23.21 -51.47
N THR A 787 3.58 24.10 -52.46
CA THR A 787 3.68 25.54 -52.25
C THR A 787 2.50 26.26 -52.89
N ALA A 788 1.94 27.26 -52.19
CA ALA A 788 0.85 28.09 -52.67
C ALA A 788 1.08 29.55 -52.28
N GLN A 789 0.88 30.47 -53.20
CA GLN A 789 1.00 31.89 -52.92
C GLN A 789 -0.28 32.40 -52.25
N VAL A 790 -0.15 32.98 -51.06
CA VAL A 790 -1.29 33.52 -50.29
C VAL A 790 -0.97 34.96 -49.90
N GLY A 791 -1.49 35.92 -50.68
CA GLY A 791 -1.21 37.35 -50.46
C GLY A 791 0.25 37.71 -50.78
N LYS A 792 0.97 38.28 -49.78
CA LYS A 792 2.39 38.66 -49.89
C LYS A 792 3.36 37.58 -49.36
N SER A 793 2.86 36.44 -48.90
CA SER A 793 3.68 35.34 -48.38
C SER A 793 3.49 34.06 -49.19
N MET A 794 4.51 33.20 -49.16
CA MET A 794 4.44 31.85 -49.69
C MET A 794 4.05 30.88 -48.58
N GLN A 795 2.98 30.12 -48.78
CA GLN A 795 2.54 29.09 -47.86
C GLN A 795 3.04 27.71 -48.32
N VAL A 796 3.74 27.02 -47.44
CA VAL A 796 4.25 25.66 -47.66
C VAL A 796 3.40 24.69 -46.87
N THR A 797 2.79 23.72 -47.55
CA THR A 797 1.98 22.66 -46.93
C THR A 797 2.76 21.35 -46.97
N ILE A 798 3.21 20.87 -45.81
CA ILE A 798 3.96 19.64 -45.64
C ILE A 798 3.01 18.52 -45.20
N GLN A 799 3.07 17.38 -45.89
CA GLN A 799 2.28 16.20 -45.57
C GLN A 799 3.04 15.30 -44.58
N VAL A 800 2.37 14.98 -43.47
CA VAL A 800 2.89 14.08 -42.42
C VAL A 800 2.02 12.84 -42.36
N LYS A 801 2.65 11.67 -42.35
CA LYS A 801 1.95 10.40 -42.11
C LYS A 801 1.42 10.39 -40.68
N ARG A 802 0.12 10.10 -40.53
CA ARG A 802 -0.58 10.20 -39.23
C ARG A 802 0.09 9.29 -38.19
N ASN A 803 0.58 9.89 -37.10
CA ASN A 803 1.12 9.21 -35.92
C ASN A 803 0.49 9.80 -34.64
N LYS A 804 0.42 9.04 -33.54
CA LYS A 804 -0.17 9.44 -32.23
C LYS A 804 0.67 10.48 -31.44
N LEU A 805 1.45 11.34 -32.10
CA LEU A 805 2.54 12.10 -31.48
C LEU A 805 2.15 13.45 -30.86
N ASN A 806 0.93 13.96 -31.12
CA ASN A 806 0.42 15.27 -30.67
C ASN A 806 1.52 16.36 -30.72
N LEU A 807 2.07 16.57 -31.92
CA LEU A 807 3.13 17.55 -32.16
C LEU A 807 2.61 18.96 -31.88
N LYS A 808 3.41 19.77 -31.18
CA LYS A 808 3.12 21.20 -31.01
C LYS A 808 3.91 22.02 -32.02
N GLU A 809 3.38 23.19 -32.37
CA GLU A 809 4.03 24.15 -33.28
C GLU A 809 5.44 24.52 -32.80
N SER A 810 5.64 24.65 -31.49
CA SER A 810 6.95 24.94 -30.88
C SER A 810 7.95 23.77 -30.88
N GLU A 811 7.53 22.57 -31.28
CA GLU A 811 8.40 21.38 -31.37
C GLU A 811 8.96 21.15 -32.79
N VAL A 812 8.49 21.92 -33.78
CA VAL A 812 8.84 21.77 -35.20
C VAL A 812 9.55 23.02 -35.70
N ARG A 813 10.72 22.85 -36.31
CA ARG A 813 11.49 23.92 -36.94
C ARG A 813 11.69 23.59 -38.42
N ILE A 814 11.39 24.53 -39.31
CA ILE A 814 11.40 24.31 -40.76
C ILE A 814 12.25 25.40 -41.43
N LEU A 815 13.22 24.94 -42.22
CA LEU A 815 14.13 25.76 -43.02
C LEU A 815 13.91 25.47 -44.50
N ALA A 816 13.59 26.49 -45.28
CA ALA A 816 13.48 26.40 -46.73
C ALA A 816 14.83 26.70 -47.37
N ILE A 817 15.26 25.82 -48.29
CA ILE A 817 16.54 25.92 -48.99
C ILE A 817 16.25 26.18 -50.46
N ALA A 818 16.78 27.30 -50.98
CA ALA A 818 16.68 27.71 -52.37
C ALA A 818 18.06 28.20 -52.87
N GLY A 819 18.78 27.36 -53.59
CA GLY A 819 20.18 27.59 -53.95
C GLY A 819 21.08 27.75 -52.71
N GLU A 820 21.72 28.91 -52.55
CA GLU A 820 22.56 29.27 -51.39
C GLU A 820 21.79 29.98 -50.26
N VAL A 821 20.52 30.31 -50.48
CA VAL A 821 19.70 31.06 -49.52
C VAL A 821 18.91 30.11 -48.62
N GLN A 822 19.02 30.31 -47.31
CA GLN A 822 18.26 29.59 -46.29
C GLN A 822 17.31 30.57 -45.58
N GLU A 823 16.01 30.30 -45.64
CA GLU A 823 15.00 31.08 -44.92
C GLU A 823 14.22 30.20 -43.94
N GLU A 824 14.08 30.67 -42.71
CA GLU A 824 13.29 30.00 -41.67
C GLU A 824 11.83 30.44 -41.74
N CYS A 825 10.90 29.51 -41.49
CA CYS A 825 9.47 29.80 -41.45
C CYS A 825 9.12 30.79 -40.33
N ASP A 826 8.35 31.84 -40.63
CA ASP A 826 7.91 32.84 -39.65
C ASP A 826 6.86 32.30 -38.68
N SER A 827 5.97 31.45 -39.18
CA SER A 827 4.94 30.79 -38.39
C SER A 827 4.72 29.37 -38.88
N VAL A 828 4.43 28.48 -37.94
CA VAL A 828 4.11 27.07 -38.17
C VAL A 828 2.74 26.80 -37.58
N GLU A 829 1.80 26.32 -38.38
CA GLU A 829 0.48 25.87 -37.95
C GLU A 829 0.34 24.38 -38.24
N ILE A 830 -0.21 23.61 -37.29
CA ILE A 830 -0.47 22.18 -37.48
C ILE A 830 -1.97 21.96 -37.63
N LYS A 831 -2.40 21.41 -38.77
CA LYS A 831 -3.80 21.08 -39.04
C LYS A 831 -3.97 19.56 -39.05
N ASP A 832 -4.78 19.08 -38.11
CA ASP A 832 -5.18 17.68 -38.05
C ASP A 832 -6.53 17.50 -38.76
N SER A 833 -6.54 16.67 -39.82
CA SER A 833 -7.77 16.16 -40.43
C SER A 833 -8.04 14.72 -39.97
N THR A 834 -9.15 14.10 -40.37
CA THR A 834 -9.47 12.69 -40.02
C THR A 834 -8.38 11.71 -40.49
N ASP A 835 -7.74 11.97 -41.64
CA ASP A 835 -6.82 11.01 -42.27
C ASP A 835 -5.37 11.50 -42.40
N ARG A 836 -5.12 12.82 -42.33
CA ARG A 836 -3.79 13.41 -42.57
C ARG A 836 -3.50 14.57 -41.61
N THR A 837 -2.27 14.64 -41.13
CA THR A 837 -1.75 15.83 -40.44
C THR A 837 -0.96 16.65 -41.46
N SER A 838 -1.29 17.92 -41.61
CA SER A 838 -0.54 18.86 -42.45
C SER A 838 0.12 19.94 -41.61
N VAL A 839 1.39 20.20 -41.89
CA VAL A 839 2.13 21.31 -41.28
C VAL A 839 2.19 22.44 -42.29
N LEU A 840 1.56 23.56 -41.93
CA LEU A 840 1.55 24.79 -42.71
C LEU A 840 2.68 25.70 -42.21
N CYS A 841 3.54 26.14 -43.13
CA CYS A 841 4.55 27.14 -42.88
C CYS A 841 4.31 28.38 -43.74
N SER A 842 4.51 29.57 -43.19
CA SER A 842 4.50 30.83 -43.95
C SER A 842 5.92 31.40 -44.09
N ILE A 843 6.30 31.76 -45.31
CA ILE A 843 7.59 32.38 -45.67
C ILE A 843 7.30 33.77 -46.27
N LYS A 844 8.05 34.79 -45.85
CA LYS A 844 7.83 36.20 -46.23
C LYS A 844 8.09 36.51 -47.70
N ASP A 845 8.95 35.76 -48.38
CA ASP A 845 9.27 35.99 -49.79
C ASP A 845 8.36 35.14 -50.71
N PRO A 846 7.44 35.77 -51.48
CA PRO A 846 6.51 35.07 -52.37
C PRO A 846 7.16 34.57 -53.68
N GLY A 847 8.42 34.95 -53.98
CA GLY A 847 9.10 34.65 -55.24
C GLY A 847 10.10 33.49 -55.22
N ILE A 848 10.39 32.92 -54.05
CA ILE A 848 11.42 31.90 -53.88
C ILE A 848 10.98 30.55 -54.44
N LYS A 849 11.81 29.97 -55.33
CA LYS A 849 11.71 28.57 -55.75
C LYS A 849 12.43 27.68 -54.74
N ILE A 850 11.66 26.95 -53.95
CA ILE A 850 12.19 26.05 -52.92
C ILE A 850 12.70 24.76 -53.57
N ASP A 851 14.00 24.48 -53.43
CA ASP A 851 14.62 23.25 -53.93
C ASP A 851 14.40 22.08 -52.96
N SER A 852 14.56 22.37 -51.66
CA SER A 852 14.34 21.41 -50.58
C SER A 852 13.89 22.08 -49.27
N LEU A 853 13.27 21.29 -48.39
CA LEU A 853 12.88 21.70 -47.04
C LEU A 853 13.63 20.85 -46.02
N GLU A 854 14.33 21.50 -45.09
CA GLU A 854 14.91 20.86 -43.92
C GLU A 854 13.96 21.01 -42.72
N ILE A 855 13.50 19.87 -42.19
CA ILE A 855 12.55 19.79 -41.08
C ILE A 855 13.27 19.19 -39.88
N THR A 856 13.26 19.92 -38.76
CA THR A 856 13.84 19.48 -37.49
C THR A 856 12.74 19.28 -36.45
N VAL A 857 12.67 18.07 -35.87
CA VAL A 857 11.77 17.71 -34.77
C VAL A 857 12.58 17.04 -33.65
N GLY A 858 12.84 17.78 -32.57
CA GLY A 858 13.66 17.31 -31.46
C GLY A 858 15.08 16.92 -31.88
N GLY A 859 15.37 15.61 -31.88
CA GLY A 859 16.65 15.04 -32.32
C GLY A 859 16.69 14.59 -33.80
N LEU A 860 15.57 14.65 -34.51
CA LEU A 860 15.45 14.23 -35.90
C LEU A 860 15.58 15.43 -36.84
N THR A 861 16.40 15.29 -37.88
CA THR A 861 16.49 16.24 -39.01
C THR A 861 16.24 15.48 -40.31
N ARG A 862 15.32 15.99 -41.16
CA ARG A 862 14.95 15.38 -42.44
C ARG A 862 14.87 16.42 -43.54
N GLU A 863 15.43 16.09 -44.71
CA GLU A 863 15.37 16.91 -45.91
C GLU A 863 14.35 16.32 -46.90
N LEU A 864 13.42 17.14 -47.40
CA LEU A 864 12.49 16.80 -48.48
C LEU A 864 12.85 17.56 -49.75
N LYS A 865 13.02 16.86 -50.87
CA LYS A 865 13.31 17.47 -52.18
C LYS A 865 12.05 17.65 -53.02
N ALA A 866 12.01 18.70 -53.82
CA ALA A 866 10.91 18.92 -54.78
C ALA A 866 10.84 17.79 -55.82
N ASN A 867 9.66 17.21 -56.02
CA ASN A 867 9.47 16.08 -56.93
C ASN A 867 9.39 16.57 -58.39
N HIS A 868 10.40 16.25 -59.22
CA HIS A 868 10.38 16.57 -60.66
C HIS A 868 9.72 15.43 -61.47
N ASN A 869 8.69 15.79 -62.24
CA ASN A 869 7.88 14.94 -63.14
C ASN A 869 8.64 13.80 -63.85
N TRP A 870 8.48 12.58 -63.34
CA TRP A 870 8.81 11.32 -64.04
C TRP A 870 7.92 11.02 -65.27
N LEU A 871 6.91 11.85 -65.54
CA LEU A 871 5.95 11.73 -66.65
C LEU A 871 6.56 11.91 -68.06
N VAL A 872 7.81 12.39 -68.18
CA VAL A 872 8.43 12.65 -69.50
C VAL A 872 9.03 11.38 -70.15
N MET A 873 9.13 10.25 -69.43
CA MET A 873 9.65 8.99 -69.97
C MET A 873 8.58 8.11 -70.66
N LEU A 874 7.31 8.54 -70.70
CA LEU A 874 6.18 7.77 -71.27
C LEU A 874 5.81 8.11 -72.72
N ILE A 875 6.58 8.98 -73.38
CA ILE A 875 6.32 9.41 -74.76
C ILE A 875 6.63 8.31 -75.82
N PRO A 876 7.59 7.38 -75.66
CA PRO A 876 7.84 6.38 -76.71
C PRO A 876 6.87 5.18 -76.68
N VAL A 877 6.10 5.00 -75.60
CA VAL A 877 5.18 3.86 -75.44
C VAL A 877 3.85 4.08 -76.18
N VAL A 878 3.40 5.33 -76.32
CA VAL A 878 2.12 5.67 -76.97
C VAL A 878 2.16 5.45 -78.49
N ALA A 879 3.33 5.55 -79.13
CA ALA A 879 3.48 5.36 -80.58
C ALA A 879 3.29 3.89 -81.03
N VAL A 880 3.58 2.92 -80.16
CA VAL A 880 3.49 1.48 -80.48
C VAL A 880 2.03 0.97 -80.45
N PHE A 881 1.16 1.59 -79.64
CA PHE A 881 -0.24 1.17 -79.50
C PHE A 881 -1.15 1.57 -80.69
N ILE A 882 -0.78 2.61 -81.45
CA ILE A 882 -1.60 3.12 -82.55
C ILE A 882 -1.58 2.20 -83.79
N LEU A 883 -0.53 1.38 -83.97
CA LEU A 883 -0.38 0.51 -85.14
C LEU A 883 -0.99 -0.90 -84.98
N ILE A 884 -1.13 -1.42 -83.76
CA ILE A 884 -1.60 -2.80 -83.50
C ILE A 884 -3.06 -2.86 -83.01
N GLY A 885 -3.61 -1.72 -82.55
CA GLY A 885 -4.96 -1.61 -81.99
C GLY A 885 -6.13 -2.09 -82.88
N PRO A 886 -6.20 -1.77 -84.19
CA PRO A 886 -7.41 -2.05 -84.97
C PRO A 886 -7.66 -3.55 -85.22
N LEU A 887 -6.58 -4.34 -85.33
CA LEU A 887 -6.65 -5.78 -85.64
C LEU A 887 -7.01 -6.61 -84.41
N VAL A 888 -6.55 -6.20 -83.22
CA VAL A 888 -6.88 -6.83 -81.95
C VAL A 888 -8.30 -6.49 -81.49
N VAL A 889 -8.76 -5.25 -81.69
CA VAL A 889 -10.11 -4.82 -81.31
C VAL A 889 -11.19 -5.56 -82.12
N CYS A 890 -10.98 -5.81 -83.42
CA CYS A 890 -11.95 -6.54 -84.24
C CYS A 890 -12.12 -8.02 -83.83
N LEU A 891 -11.02 -8.69 -83.46
CA LEU A 891 -11.05 -10.07 -82.94
C LEU A 891 -11.55 -10.12 -81.49
N TYR A 892 -11.28 -9.09 -80.69
CA TYR A 892 -11.74 -9.02 -79.32
C TYR A 892 -13.23 -8.70 -79.23
N CYS A 893 -13.79 -7.78 -80.04
CA CYS A 893 -15.21 -7.44 -80.00
C CYS A 893 -16.15 -8.61 -80.32
N LYS A 894 -15.76 -9.53 -81.22
CA LYS A 894 -16.54 -10.75 -81.50
C LYS A 894 -16.48 -11.76 -80.35
N LYS A 895 -15.37 -11.84 -79.61
CA LYS A 895 -15.22 -12.70 -78.44
C LYS A 895 -15.84 -12.09 -77.18
N GLN A 896 -15.84 -10.76 -77.06
CA GLN A 896 -16.38 -10.03 -75.92
C GLN A 896 -17.91 -10.06 -75.87
N LYS A 897 -18.62 -10.03 -77.01
CA LYS A 897 -20.09 -10.18 -76.99
C LYS A 897 -20.53 -11.56 -76.50
N LYS A 898 -19.80 -12.61 -76.90
CA LYS A 898 -20.08 -13.99 -76.45
C LYS A 898 -19.71 -14.21 -74.98
N MET A 899 -18.61 -13.61 -74.51
CA MET A 899 -18.20 -13.66 -73.09
C MET A 899 -18.94 -12.70 -72.18
N ALA A 900 -19.56 -11.62 -72.68
CA ALA A 900 -20.36 -10.70 -71.84
C ALA A 900 -21.73 -11.31 -71.49
N GLU A 901 -22.32 -12.10 -72.39
CA GLU A 901 -23.58 -12.82 -72.14
C GLU A 901 -23.37 -14.01 -71.19
N GLU A 902 -22.22 -14.69 -71.30
CA GLU A 902 -21.79 -15.77 -70.40
C GLU A 902 -21.35 -15.22 -69.02
N MET A 903 -20.70 -14.05 -68.99
CA MET A 903 -20.30 -13.37 -67.75
C MET A 903 -21.48 -12.69 -67.03
N LYS A 904 -22.54 -12.27 -67.74
CA LYS A 904 -23.79 -11.79 -67.11
C LYS A 904 -24.56 -12.94 -66.45
N LYS A 905 -24.57 -14.12 -67.07
CA LYS A 905 -25.12 -15.34 -66.46
C LYS A 905 -24.32 -15.78 -65.23
N HIS A 906 -22.99 -15.73 -65.30
CA HIS A 906 -22.12 -15.97 -64.16
C HIS A 906 -22.31 -14.92 -63.05
N LEU A 907 -22.57 -13.66 -63.39
CA LEU A 907 -22.84 -12.61 -62.41
C LEU A 907 -24.19 -12.81 -61.71
N GLU A 908 -25.23 -13.22 -62.43
CA GLU A 908 -26.55 -13.55 -61.84
C GLU A 908 -26.51 -14.84 -60.99
N GLU A 909 -25.71 -15.84 -61.38
CA GLU A 909 -25.46 -17.04 -60.56
C GLU A 909 -24.62 -16.73 -59.32
N ILE A 910 -23.63 -15.84 -59.43
CA ILE A 910 -22.86 -15.34 -58.27
C ILE A 910 -23.73 -14.45 -57.38
N GLU A 911 -24.61 -13.62 -57.92
CA GLU A 911 -25.50 -12.76 -57.12
C GLU A 911 -26.59 -13.59 -56.42
N CYS A 912 -27.11 -14.63 -57.07
CA CYS A 912 -28.01 -15.61 -56.45
C CYS A 912 -27.26 -16.49 -55.42
N GLY A 913 -26.01 -16.85 -55.70
CA GLY A 913 -25.12 -17.56 -54.79
C GLY A 913 -24.80 -16.76 -53.53
N ILE A 914 -24.42 -15.49 -53.67
CA ILE A 914 -24.18 -14.56 -52.56
C ILE A 914 -25.48 -14.31 -51.79
N ARG A 915 -26.62 -14.15 -52.48
CA ARG A 915 -27.91 -13.96 -51.81
C ARG A 915 -28.33 -15.20 -51.02
N ASN A 916 -28.07 -16.39 -51.54
CA ASN A 916 -28.29 -17.64 -50.81
C ASN A 916 -27.26 -17.86 -49.71
N GLU A 917 -25.99 -17.52 -49.87
CA GLU A 917 -24.95 -17.58 -48.83
C GLU A 917 -25.24 -16.61 -47.69
N ILE A 918 -25.74 -15.42 -47.97
CA ILE A 918 -26.18 -14.46 -46.94
C ILE A 918 -27.43 -15.01 -46.24
N ARG A 919 -28.37 -15.62 -46.97
CA ARG A 919 -29.59 -16.21 -46.37
C ARG A 919 -29.28 -17.48 -45.56
N GLN A 920 -28.34 -18.30 -46.01
CA GLN A 920 -27.81 -19.47 -45.34
C GLN A 920 -27.02 -19.05 -44.10
N GLY A 921 -26.10 -18.09 -44.21
CA GLY A 921 -25.38 -17.51 -43.08
C GLY A 921 -26.31 -16.85 -42.05
N PHE A 922 -27.47 -16.32 -42.47
CA PHE A 922 -28.51 -15.82 -41.57
C PHE A 922 -29.26 -16.96 -40.86
N VAL A 923 -29.56 -18.07 -41.56
CA VAL A 923 -30.16 -19.27 -40.98
C VAL A 923 -29.18 -20.00 -40.05
N ASP A 924 -27.90 -20.08 -40.41
CA ASP A 924 -26.82 -20.69 -39.62
C ASP A 924 -26.57 -19.87 -38.34
N MET A 925 -26.54 -18.53 -38.42
CA MET A 925 -26.45 -17.66 -37.24
C MET A 925 -27.71 -17.71 -36.34
N GLN A 926 -28.89 -18.02 -36.88
CA GLN A 926 -30.11 -18.21 -36.08
C GLN A 926 -30.21 -19.60 -35.47
N THR A 927 -29.79 -20.65 -36.18
CA THR A 927 -29.84 -22.04 -35.69
C THR A 927 -28.78 -22.30 -34.62
N GLU A 928 -27.56 -21.78 -34.77
CA GLU A 928 -26.48 -21.90 -33.78
C GLU A 928 -26.81 -21.17 -32.46
N LYS A 929 -27.52 -20.04 -32.52
CA LYS A 929 -28.01 -19.32 -31.33
C LYS A 929 -29.20 -19.99 -30.66
N THR A 930 -30.04 -20.71 -31.39
CA THR A 930 -31.22 -21.37 -30.81
C THR A 930 -30.82 -22.66 -30.08
N GLU A 931 -29.77 -23.36 -30.52
CA GLU A 931 -29.19 -24.50 -29.77
C GLU A 931 -28.45 -24.06 -28.48
N LEU A 932 -27.76 -22.92 -28.50
CA LEU A 932 -27.10 -22.35 -27.31
C LEU A 932 -28.10 -21.83 -26.25
N ILE A 933 -29.29 -21.38 -26.66
CA ILE A 933 -30.35 -20.94 -25.74
C ILE A 933 -31.20 -22.14 -25.26
N ALA A 934 -31.33 -23.20 -26.06
CA ALA A 934 -32.07 -24.42 -25.69
C ALA A 934 -31.30 -25.34 -24.71
N ASN A 935 -29.96 -25.33 -24.72
CA ASN A 935 -29.12 -26.21 -23.89
C ASN A 935 -28.46 -25.53 -22.67
N VAL A 936 -29.07 -24.49 -22.10
CA VAL A 936 -28.63 -23.86 -20.83
C VAL A 936 -28.58 -24.83 -19.63
N GLY A 937 -28.97 -26.10 -19.82
CA GLY A 937 -28.88 -27.16 -18.81
C GLY A 937 -27.68 -28.13 -18.90
N ALA A 938 -26.93 -28.24 -20.01
CA ALA A 938 -25.91 -29.30 -20.15
C ALA A 938 -24.61 -28.81 -20.81
N ILE A 939 -23.57 -28.59 -20.00
CA ILE A 939 -22.21 -28.27 -20.46
C ILE A 939 -21.54 -29.53 -21.01
N PRO A 940 -20.88 -29.50 -22.19
CA PRO A 940 -20.22 -30.66 -22.76
C PRO A 940 -18.85 -30.88 -22.09
N PHE A 941 -18.84 -31.39 -20.86
CA PHE A 941 -17.59 -31.82 -20.22
C PHE A 941 -17.03 -33.07 -20.91
N LEU A 942 -15.73 -33.03 -21.24
CA LEU A 942 -15.01 -34.24 -21.62
C LEU A 942 -14.86 -35.14 -20.38
N ASP A 943 -15.11 -36.43 -20.56
CA ASP A 943 -14.76 -37.43 -19.57
C ASP A 943 -13.24 -37.44 -19.32
N TYR A 944 -12.81 -38.06 -18.23
CA TYR A 944 -11.40 -38.02 -17.84
C TYR A 944 -10.49 -38.66 -18.91
N LYS A 945 -10.99 -39.68 -19.62
CA LYS A 945 -10.27 -40.42 -20.66
C LYS A 945 -9.94 -39.51 -21.85
N HIS A 946 -10.94 -38.82 -22.38
CA HIS A 946 -10.77 -37.91 -23.51
C HIS A 946 -10.00 -36.64 -23.08
N PHE A 947 -10.18 -36.19 -21.84
CA PHE A 947 -9.40 -35.09 -21.27
C PHE A 947 -7.90 -35.43 -21.17
N ALA A 948 -7.55 -36.51 -20.47
CA ALA A 948 -6.17 -36.92 -20.26
C ALA A 948 -5.47 -37.24 -21.59
N SER A 949 -6.18 -37.90 -22.51
CA SER A 949 -5.66 -38.20 -23.84
C SER A 949 -5.30 -36.94 -24.63
N ARG A 950 -6.11 -35.88 -24.58
CA ARG A 950 -5.82 -34.61 -25.28
C ARG A 950 -4.70 -33.81 -24.64
N ILE A 951 -4.54 -33.90 -23.31
CA ILE A 951 -3.49 -33.21 -22.58
C ILE A 951 -2.12 -33.89 -22.80
N PHE A 952 -2.08 -35.23 -22.73
CA PHE A 952 -0.85 -36.00 -22.89
C PHE A 952 -0.41 -36.09 -24.35
N PHE A 953 -1.36 -36.17 -25.29
CA PHE A 953 -1.11 -36.34 -26.73
C PHE A 953 -1.99 -35.39 -27.58
N PRO A 954 -1.65 -34.09 -27.64
CA PRO A 954 -2.46 -33.08 -28.34
C PRO A 954 -2.43 -33.20 -29.87
N GLU A 955 -1.39 -33.81 -30.44
CA GLU A 955 -1.34 -34.16 -31.87
C GLU A 955 -2.03 -35.51 -32.06
N ALA A 956 -3.06 -35.58 -32.90
CA ALA A 956 -3.80 -36.82 -33.20
C ALA A 956 -2.88 -37.82 -33.92
N GLY A 957 -2.22 -38.68 -33.13
CA GLY A 957 -1.28 -39.69 -33.60
C GLY A 957 -1.75 -41.12 -33.29
N PRO A 958 -1.02 -42.14 -33.77
CA PRO A 958 -1.37 -43.55 -33.56
C PRO A 958 -1.50 -43.95 -32.07
N LEU A 959 -0.79 -43.24 -31.19
CA LEU A 959 -0.76 -43.46 -29.74
C LEU A 959 -2.05 -43.05 -29.02
N THR A 960 -2.83 -42.10 -29.55
CA THR A 960 -4.06 -41.58 -28.93
C THR A 960 -5.14 -42.67 -28.84
N GLY A 961 -5.21 -43.57 -29.83
CA GLY A 961 -6.18 -44.68 -29.86
C GLY A 961 -5.86 -45.84 -28.91
N LEU A 962 -4.58 -46.06 -28.58
CA LEU A 962 -4.15 -47.11 -27.63
C LEU A 962 -4.45 -46.70 -26.17
N VAL A 963 -4.28 -45.41 -25.86
CA VAL A 963 -4.43 -44.85 -24.51
C VAL A 963 -5.90 -44.78 -24.06
N ILE A 964 -6.84 -44.50 -24.97
CA ILE A 964 -8.29 -44.48 -24.65
C ILE A 964 -8.80 -45.88 -24.24
N LYS A 965 -8.14 -46.94 -24.74
CA LYS A 965 -8.47 -48.34 -24.44
C LYS A 965 -8.02 -48.77 -23.04
N GLU A 966 -6.91 -48.22 -22.52
CA GLU A 966 -6.37 -48.59 -21.19
C GLU A 966 -6.98 -47.80 -20.01
N ILE A 967 -7.41 -46.55 -20.20
CA ILE A 967 -7.92 -45.71 -19.09
C ILE A 967 -9.35 -46.12 -18.66
N GLY A 968 -9.91 -47.24 -19.18
CA GLY A 968 -11.36 -47.34 -19.25
C GLY A 968 -12.11 -48.65 -19.18
N GLU A 969 -11.47 -49.80 -19.34
CA GLU A 969 -12.11 -51.09 -19.18
C GLU A 969 -11.21 -51.97 -18.31
N GLU A 970 -11.81 -52.84 -17.50
CA GLU A 970 -11.13 -54.01 -16.95
C GLU A 970 -10.53 -54.75 -18.15
N SER A 971 -9.25 -54.50 -18.42
CA SER A 971 -8.52 -55.24 -19.43
C SER A 971 -8.46 -56.69 -18.94
N GLU A 972 -9.23 -57.53 -19.61
CA GLU A 972 -9.09 -58.97 -19.57
C GLU A 972 -7.60 -59.30 -19.60
N LYS A 973 -7.18 -60.16 -18.67
CA LYS A 973 -5.80 -60.58 -18.43
C LYS A 973 -5.13 -61.10 -19.70
N GLU A 974 -4.60 -60.20 -20.51
CA GLU A 974 -3.67 -60.54 -21.56
C GLU A 974 -2.30 -60.75 -20.91
N GLN A 975 -1.65 -61.86 -21.26
CA GLN A 975 -0.45 -62.42 -20.63
C GLN A 975 0.64 -61.35 -20.45
N GLN A 976 0.69 -60.72 -19.27
CA GLN A 976 1.59 -59.60 -19.00
C GLN A 976 3.05 -60.09 -19.10
N ASP A 977 3.79 -59.54 -20.06
CA ASP A 977 5.18 -59.90 -20.34
C ASP A 977 6.03 -59.67 -19.07
N LYS A 978 6.81 -60.69 -18.66
CA LYS A 978 7.71 -60.63 -17.50
C LYS A 978 8.66 -59.43 -17.59
N SER A 979 9.01 -59.03 -18.81
CA SER A 979 9.86 -57.88 -19.10
C SER A 979 9.19 -56.54 -18.74
N CYS A 980 7.89 -56.40 -19.00
CA CYS A 980 7.12 -55.19 -18.65
C CYS A 980 6.89 -55.08 -17.14
N GLN A 981 6.72 -56.20 -16.44
CA GLN A 981 6.64 -56.20 -14.96
C GLN A 981 7.98 -55.79 -14.33
N ALA A 982 9.11 -56.28 -14.86
CA ALA A 982 10.44 -55.86 -14.42
C ALA A 982 10.68 -54.37 -14.68
N LEU A 983 10.27 -53.85 -15.84
CA LEU A 983 10.35 -52.42 -16.16
C LEU A 983 9.46 -51.57 -15.24
N SER A 984 8.24 -52.02 -14.93
CA SER A 984 7.35 -51.34 -13.99
C SER A 984 7.97 -51.27 -12.58
N GLN A 985 8.63 -52.34 -12.13
CA GLN A 985 9.36 -52.36 -10.86
C GLN A 985 10.54 -51.39 -10.86
N LEU A 986 11.31 -51.32 -11.95
CA LEU A 986 12.41 -50.36 -12.12
C LEU A 986 11.92 -48.90 -12.12
N ILE A 987 10.83 -48.59 -12.83
CA ILE A 987 10.25 -47.23 -12.85
C ILE A 987 9.73 -46.82 -11.46
N ARG A 988 9.28 -47.78 -10.65
CA ARG A 988 8.88 -47.58 -9.24
C ARG A 988 10.07 -47.48 -8.27
N GLU A 989 11.30 -47.65 -8.74
CA GLU A 989 12.50 -47.38 -7.96
C GLU A 989 12.95 -45.92 -8.16
N LYS A 990 12.84 -45.12 -7.08
CA LYS A 990 13.06 -43.67 -7.12
C LYS A 990 14.44 -43.27 -7.67
N HIS A 991 15.49 -43.99 -7.29
CA HIS A 991 16.85 -43.68 -7.73
C HIS A 991 17.04 -43.94 -9.23
N PHE A 992 16.50 -45.07 -9.71
CA PHE A 992 16.54 -45.42 -11.13
C PHE A 992 15.81 -44.38 -11.98
N LEU A 993 14.58 -44.01 -11.61
CA LEU A 993 13.77 -43.07 -12.39
C LEU A 993 14.40 -41.68 -12.47
N THR A 994 14.94 -41.17 -11.37
CA THR A 994 15.64 -39.88 -11.34
C THR A 994 16.91 -39.92 -12.21
N LEU A 995 17.70 -40.98 -12.12
CA LEU A 995 18.91 -41.16 -12.95
C LEU A 995 18.56 -41.32 -14.44
N PHE A 996 17.49 -42.06 -14.75
CA PHE A 996 17.00 -42.27 -16.10
C PHE A 996 16.59 -40.95 -16.77
N ILE A 997 15.83 -40.11 -16.05
CA ILE A 997 15.40 -38.80 -16.55
C ILE A 997 16.59 -37.87 -16.76
N HIS A 998 17.53 -37.80 -15.81
CA HIS A 998 18.75 -36.99 -15.97
C HIS A 998 19.59 -37.45 -17.16
N THR A 999 19.74 -38.76 -17.35
CA THR A 999 20.49 -39.32 -18.48
C THR A 999 19.86 -38.94 -19.82
N LEU A 1000 18.52 -39.00 -19.93
CA LEU A 1000 17.78 -38.59 -21.13
C LEU A 1000 17.82 -37.08 -21.39
N GLU A 1001 17.79 -36.27 -20.33
CA GLU A 1001 17.83 -34.82 -20.43
C GLU A 1001 19.18 -34.32 -21.00
N GLU A 1002 20.28 -35.02 -20.67
CA GLU A 1002 21.64 -34.73 -21.13
C GLU A 1002 21.94 -35.18 -22.58
N GLN A 1003 21.12 -36.07 -23.16
CA GLN A 1003 21.32 -36.54 -24.53
C GLN A 1003 20.94 -35.47 -25.57
N LYS A 1004 21.92 -34.99 -26.33
CA LYS A 1004 21.71 -34.02 -27.43
C LYS A 1004 20.93 -34.58 -28.62
N SER A 1005 20.85 -35.91 -28.77
CA SER A 1005 20.12 -36.58 -29.84
C SER A 1005 18.61 -36.66 -29.60
N PHE A 1006 18.13 -36.28 -28.41
CA PHE A 1006 16.72 -36.38 -28.02
C PHE A 1006 16.00 -35.05 -28.29
N SER A 1007 15.00 -35.05 -29.18
CA SER A 1007 14.28 -33.82 -29.54
C SER A 1007 13.32 -33.38 -28.44
N VAL A 1008 12.89 -32.10 -28.47
CA VAL A 1008 11.87 -31.57 -27.53
C VAL A 1008 10.56 -32.38 -27.61
N LYS A 1009 10.22 -32.90 -28.80
CA LYS A 1009 9.04 -33.75 -29.01
C LYS A 1009 9.22 -35.12 -28.35
N ASP A 1010 10.40 -35.71 -28.42
CA ASP A 1010 10.71 -36.99 -27.77
C ASP A 1010 10.69 -36.83 -26.25
N LYS A 1011 11.27 -35.74 -25.72
CA LYS A 1011 11.21 -35.37 -24.30
C LYS A 1011 9.77 -35.25 -23.80
N CYS A 1012 8.92 -34.57 -24.57
CA CYS A 1012 7.52 -34.43 -24.22
C CYS A 1012 6.76 -35.78 -24.24
N THR A 1013 7.09 -36.64 -25.21
CA THR A 1013 6.48 -37.97 -25.33
C THR A 1013 6.86 -38.87 -24.16
N VAL A 1014 8.13 -38.88 -23.75
CA VAL A 1014 8.59 -39.62 -22.56
C VAL A 1014 7.90 -39.11 -21.30
N ALA A 1015 7.79 -37.79 -21.12
CA ALA A 1015 7.08 -37.22 -19.96
C ALA A 1015 5.60 -37.61 -19.92
N SER A 1016 4.91 -37.61 -21.07
CA SER A 1016 3.51 -38.05 -21.18
C SER A 1016 3.35 -39.55 -20.89
N LEU A 1017 4.23 -40.41 -21.41
CA LEU A 1017 4.21 -41.85 -21.13
C LEU A 1017 4.53 -42.17 -19.67
N LEU A 1018 5.50 -41.48 -19.05
CA LEU A 1018 5.81 -41.63 -17.63
C LEU A 1018 4.65 -41.18 -16.74
N THR A 1019 3.96 -40.09 -17.10
CA THR A 1019 2.78 -39.65 -16.37
C THR A 1019 1.65 -40.66 -16.47
N LEU A 1020 1.47 -41.29 -17.64
CA LEU A 1020 0.48 -42.35 -17.83
C LEU A 1020 0.83 -43.61 -17.03
N ALA A 1021 2.09 -44.07 -17.08
CA ALA A 1021 2.55 -45.26 -16.37
C ALA A 1021 2.52 -45.11 -14.83
N LEU A 1022 2.61 -43.87 -14.34
CA LEU A 1022 2.58 -43.53 -12.91
C LEU A 1022 1.25 -42.89 -12.49
N HIS A 1023 0.23 -42.91 -13.35
CA HIS A 1023 -1.07 -42.29 -13.07
C HIS A 1023 -1.76 -42.91 -11.85
N ASP A 1024 -1.59 -44.22 -11.64
CA ASP A 1024 -2.15 -44.95 -10.49
C ASP A 1024 -1.46 -44.65 -9.15
N ASP A 1025 -0.30 -43.99 -9.17
CA ASP A 1025 0.51 -43.67 -7.98
C ASP A 1025 1.01 -42.21 -8.03
N LEU A 1026 0.05 -41.29 -8.06
CA LEU A 1026 0.28 -39.84 -8.01
C LEU A 1026 1.16 -39.37 -6.83
N PRO A 1027 1.08 -39.95 -5.61
CA PRO A 1027 1.99 -39.60 -4.52
C PRO A 1027 3.46 -39.87 -4.87
N TYR A 1028 3.78 -41.05 -5.43
CA TYR A 1028 5.13 -41.36 -5.88
C TYR A 1028 5.62 -40.41 -6.97
N LEU A 1029 4.77 -40.12 -7.96
CA LEU A 1029 5.08 -39.15 -9.02
C LEU A 1029 5.41 -37.75 -8.45
N THR A 1030 4.69 -37.33 -7.40
CA THR A 1030 4.91 -36.04 -6.73
C THR A 1030 6.27 -35.99 -6.03
N GLU A 1031 6.68 -37.06 -5.35
CA GLU A 1031 7.99 -37.14 -4.68
C GLU A 1031 9.16 -37.12 -5.67
N VAL A 1032 9.03 -37.81 -6.80
CA VAL A 1032 10.02 -37.81 -7.88
C VAL A 1032 10.10 -36.42 -8.52
N MET A 1033 8.96 -35.79 -8.80
CA MET A 1033 8.91 -34.45 -9.38
C MET A 1033 9.53 -33.39 -8.46
N GLU A 1034 9.35 -33.47 -7.13
CA GLU A 1034 9.99 -32.55 -6.18
C GLU A 1034 11.52 -32.63 -6.25
N GLU A 1035 12.08 -33.83 -6.42
CA GLU A 1035 13.53 -34.04 -6.52
C GLU A 1035 14.09 -33.53 -7.85
N LEU A 1036 13.43 -33.85 -8.96
CA LEU A 1036 13.81 -33.40 -10.30
C LEU A 1036 13.76 -31.87 -10.43
N LEU A 1037 12.74 -31.22 -9.85
CA LEU A 1037 12.61 -29.76 -9.87
C LEU A 1037 13.72 -29.06 -9.06
N ARG A 1038 14.15 -29.64 -7.93
CA ARG A 1038 15.31 -29.11 -7.19
C ARG A 1038 16.58 -29.17 -8.04
N SER A 1039 16.82 -30.30 -8.69
CA SER A 1039 17.97 -30.49 -9.59
C SER A 1039 17.96 -29.48 -10.75
N LEU A 1040 16.79 -29.22 -11.35
CA LEU A 1040 16.64 -28.26 -12.45
C LEU A 1040 16.86 -26.80 -12.01
N MET A 1041 16.50 -26.45 -10.76
CA MET A 1041 16.75 -25.12 -10.20
C MET A 1041 18.23 -24.85 -9.85
N ASP A 1042 19.00 -25.89 -9.57
CA ASP A 1042 20.42 -25.78 -9.18
C ASP A 1042 21.38 -25.71 -10.40
N GLN A 1043 20.87 -25.84 -11.64
CA GLN A 1043 21.69 -25.77 -12.86
C GLN A 1043 22.14 -24.33 -13.21
N PRO A 1044 23.42 -24.13 -13.58
CA PRO A 1044 24.04 -22.81 -13.75
C PRO A 1044 23.58 -22.02 -15.00
N SER A 1045 22.92 -22.67 -15.96
CA SER A 1045 22.39 -22.05 -17.18
C SER A 1045 21.13 -21.20 -16.94
N ASN A 1046 20.46 -21.34 -15.78
CA ASN A 1046 19.17 -20.71 -15.48
C ASN A 1046 19.30 -19.36 -14.74
N SER A 1047 19.91 -18.37 -15.41
CA SER A 1047 20.08 -17.01 -14.87
C SER A 1047 18.78 -16.20 -14.75
N GLN A 1048 17.64 -16.71 -15.26
CA GLN A 1048 16.31 -16.08 -15.12
C GLN A 1048 15.22 -17.09 -14.72
N PRO A 1049 14.97 -17.31 -13.41
CA PRO A 1049 13.96 -18.26 -12.94
C PRO A 1049 12.52 -17.90 -13.34
N LYS A 1050 12.25 -16.64 -13.76
CA LYS A 1050 10.93 -16.20 -14.24
C LYS A 1050 10.54 -16.75 -15.61
N LEU A 1051 11.49 -17.27 -16.39
CA LEU A 1051 11.24 -17.83 -17.73
C LEU A 1051 11.18 -19.37 -17.74
N LEU A 1052 11.43 -20.01 -16.60
CA LEU A 1052 11.70 -21.44 -16.43
C LEU A 1052 10.51 -22.37 -16.73
N LEU A 1053 9.30 -21.83 -16.95
CA LEU A 1053 8.08 -22.59 -17.28
C LEU A 1053 7.39 -22.09 -18.56
N ARG A 1054 8.02 -21.18 -19.33
CA ARG A 1054 7.37 -20.52 -20.47
C ARG A 1054 7.40 -21.36 -21.77
N ARG A 1055 8.36 -22.27 -21.90
CA ARG A 1055 8.49 -23.20 -23.03
C ARG A 1055 8.86 -24.56 -22.44
N THR A 1056 8.05 -25.59 -22.69
CA THR A 1056 8.32 -26.96 -22.20
C THR A 1056 9.46 -27.57 -23.00
N GLU A 1057 10.70 -27.26 -22.64
CA GLU A 1057 11.91 -27.70 -23.34
C GLU A 1057 12.57 -28.91 -22.63
N SER A 1058 12.20 -29.17 -21.36
CA SER A 1058 12.67 -30.32 -20.57
C SER A 1058 11.59 -31.37 -20.26
N ILE A 1059 12.01 -32.60 -19.97
CA ILE A 1059 11.12 -33.69 -19.53
C ILE A 1059 10.42 -33.30 -18.22
N VAL A 1060 11.16 -32.68 -17.30
CA VAL A 1060 10.68 -32.27 -15.97
C VAL A 1060 9.59 -31.20 -16.06
N GLU A 1061 9.76 -30.20 -16.93
CA GLU A 1061 8.73 -29.16 -17.17
C GLU A 1061 7.45 -29.77 -17.74
N LYS A 1062 7.58 -30.67 -18.73
CA LYS A 1062 6.39 -31.32 -19.31
C LYS A 1062 5.71 -32.24 -18.28
N LEU A 1063 6.46 -33.00 -17.49
CA LEU A 1063 5.96 -33.84 -16.40
C LEU A 1063 5.14 -33.02 -15.39
N LEU A 1064 5.64 -31.84 -15.01
CA LEU A 1064 4.94 -30.90 -14.13
C LEU A 1064 3.61 -30.42 -14.73
N THR A 1065 3.59 -30.02 -16.00
CA THR A 1065 2.34 -29.57 -16.65
C THR A 1065 1.31 -30.69 -16.79
N ASN A 1066 1.74 -31.93 -17.05
CA ASN A 1066 0.88 -33.09 -17.13
C ASN A 1066 0.31 -33.46 -15.74
N TRP A 1067 1.16 -33.51 -14.71
CA TRP A 1067 0.75 -33.75 -13.32
C TRP A 1067 -0.25 -32.71 -12.83
N MET A 1068 0.01 -31.41 -13.08
CA MET A 1068 -0.89 -30.33 -12.70
C MET A 1068 -2.27 -30.48 -13.37
N SER A 1069 -2.28 -30.87 -14.64
CA SER A 1069 -3.51 -31.06 -15.41
C SER A 1069 -4.36 -32.23 -14.86
N VAL A 1070 -3.72 -33.33 -14.43
CA VAL A 1070 -4.40 -34.46 -13.75
C VAL A 1070 -4.99 -34.01 -12.41
N CYS A 1071 -4.22 -33.28 -11.60
CA CYS A 1071 -4.65 -32.82 -10.28
C CYS A 1071 -5.82 -31.80 -10.37
N LEU A 1072 -5.85 -30.99 -11.42
CA LEU A 1072 -6.87 -29.95 -11.61
C LEU A 1072 -8.16 -30.46 -12.25
N TYR A 1073 -8.20 -31.65 -12.86
CA TYR A 1073 -9.38 -32.11 -13.61
C TYR A 1073 -10.67 -32.11 -12.78
N GLY A 1074 -10.63 -32.63 -11.55
CA GLY A 1074 -11.81 -32.65 -10.66
C GLY A 1074 -12.32 -31.25 -10.35
N PHE A 1075 -11.42 -30.33 -9.99
CA PHE A 1075 -11.75 -28.93 -9.73
C PHE A 1075 -12.27 -28.19 -10.98
N LEU A 1076 -11.69 -28.46 -12.15
CA LEU A 1076 -12.14 -27.90 -13.42
C LEU A 1076 -13.53 -28.42 -13.80
N ARG A 1077 -13.84 -29.69 -13.54
CA ARG A 1077 -15.16 -30.26 -13.84
C ARG A 1077 -16.24 -29.83 -12.85
N GLU A 1078 -15.93 -29.84 -11.55
CA GLU A 1078 -16.93 -29.70 -10.49
C GLU A 1078 -17.12 -28.27 -9.98
N SER A 1079 -16.10 -27.40 -10.09
CA SER A 1079 -16.15 -26.06 -9.48
C SER A 1079 -16.10 -24.93 -10.51
N VAL A 1080 -15.17 -24.98 -11.46
CA VAL A 1080 -14.84 -23.81 -12.30
C VAL A 1080 -15.30 -23.93 -13.75
N GLY A 1081 -15.57 -25.15 -14.21
CA GLY A 1081 -15.88 -25.42 -15.61
C GLY A 1081 -17.15 -24.74 -16.10
N GLN A 1082 -18.21 -24.72 -15.28
CA GLN A 1082 -19.45 -24.01 -15.61
C GLN A 1082 -19.25 -22.48 -15.69
N PRO A 1083 -18.68 -21.81 -14.68
CA PRO A 1083 -18.35 -20.40 -14.77
C PRO A 1083 -17.47 -20.05 -15.97
N LEU A 1084 -16.43 -20.86 -16.26
CA LEU A 1084 -15.54 -20.64 -17.39
C LEU A 1084 -16.25 -20.86 -18.73
N TYR A 1085 -17.08 -21.89 -18.85
CA TYR A 1085 -17.84 -22.15 -20.07
C TYR A 1085 -18.84 -21.03 -20.34
N LEU A 1086 -19.57 -20.55 -19.32
CA LEU A 1086 -20.48 -19.42 -19.44
C LEU A 1086 -19.74 -18.14 -19.80
N LEU A 1087 -18.57 -17.91 -19.22
CA LEU A 1087 -17.73 -16.77 -19.52
C LEU A 1087 -17.20 -16.79 -20.95
N VAL A 1088 -16.67 -17.92 -21.41
CA VAL A 1088 -16.22 -18.10 -22.79
C VAL A 1088 -17.41 -17.96 -23.75
N SER A 1089 -18.56 -18.54 -23.43
CA SER A 1089 -19.78 -18.42 -24.25
C SER A 1089 -20.26 -16.96 -24.34
N ALA A 1090 -20.26 -16.22 -23.22
CA ALA A 1090 -20.62 -14.81 -23.19
C ALA A 1090 -19.60 -13.93 -23.95
N LEU A 1091 -18.31 -14.23 -23.84
CA LEU A 1091 -17.26 -13.58 -24.62
C LEU A 1091 -17.41 -13.85 -26.11
N MET A 1092 -17.61 -15.11 -26.51
CA MET A 1092 -17.82 -15.46 -27.91
C MET A 1092 -19.07 -14.77 -28.47
N GLN A 1093 -20.13 -14.66 -27.66
CA GLN A 1093 -21.34 -13.91 -28.03
C GLN A 1093 -21.10 -12.38 -28.18
N GLN A 1094 -20.24 -11.80 -27.35
CA GLN A 1094 -19.81 -10.39 -27.44
C GLN A 1094 -18.94 -10.16 -28.68
N ILE A 1095 -17.94 -11.02 -28.90
CA ILE A 1095 -17.04 -10.98 -30.04
C ILE A 1095 -17.82 -11.11 -31.35
N SER A 1096 -18.80 -12.02 -31.41
CA SER A 1096 -19.61 -12.24 -32.61
C SER A 1096 -20.52 -11.06 -32.98
N LYS A 1097 -20.85 -10.16 -32.02
CA LYS A 1097 -21.70 -8.97 -32.27
C LYS A 1097 -20.94 -7.82 -32.94
N GLY A 1098 -19.61 -7.89 -32.98
CA GLY A 1098 -18.77 -6.85 -33.56
C GLY A 1098 -18.72 -5.55 -32.72
N PRO A 1099 -18.11 -4.48 -33.25
CA PRO A 1099 -17.96 -3.22 -32.53
C PRO A 1099 -19.31 -2.57 -32.19
N VAL A 1100 -19.40 -1.97 -31.00
CA VAL A 1100 -20.63 -1.32 -30.49
C VAL A 1100 -20.45 0.19 -30.53
N ASP A 1101 -21.41 0.89 -31.14
CA ASP A 1101 -21.46 2.34 -31.15
C ASP A 1101 -21.67 2.86 -29.72
N SER A 1102 -20.74 3.72 -29.26
CA SER A 1102 -20.73 4.25 -27.89
C SER A 1102 -21.85 5.23 -27.58
N VAL A 1103 -22.45 5.86 -28.58
CA VAL A 1103 -23.53 6.84 -28.41
C VAL A 1103 -24.89 6.15 -28.50
N THR A 1104 -25.05 5.23 -29.45
CA THR A 1104 -26.34 4.56 -29.68
C THR A 1104 -26.51 3.24 -28.92
N GLY A 1105 -25.43 2.64 -28.44
CA GLY A 1105 -25.43 1.35 -27.73
C GLY A 1105 -25.74 0.14 -28.62
N LYS A 1106 -25.77 0.32 -29.96
CA LYS A 1106 -26.09 -0.73 -30.92
C LYS A 1106 -24.82 -1.35 -31.49
N ALA A 1107 -24.77 -2.69 -31.58
CA ALA A 1107 -23.62 -3.40 -32.16
C ALA A 1107 -23.71 -3.45 -33.70
N LEU A 1108 -22.57 -3.41 -34.38
CA LEU A 1108 -22.49 -3.39 -35.85
C LEU A 1108 -23.21 -4.59 -36.48
N TYR A 1109 -23.05 -5.79 -35.92
CA TYR A 1109 -23.74 -7.00 -36.37
C TYR A 1109 -25.00 -7.27 -35.53
N THR A 1110 -25.78 -6.24 -35.21
CA THR A 1110 -27.14 -6.42 -34.68
C THR A 1110 -28.09 -6.82 -35.80
N LEU A 1111 -28.99 -7.77 -35.51
CA LEU A 1111 -30.02 -8.28 -36.44
C LEU A 1111 -31.07 -7.20 -36.73
N ASN A 1112 -30.71 -6.17 -37.50
CA ASN A 1112 -31.63 -5.16 -38.02
C ASN A 1112 -31.35 -4.94 -39.52
N GLU A 1113 -32.33 -5.24 -40.36
CA GLU A 1113 -32.22 -5.28 -41.83
C GLU A 1113 -31.71 -3.94 -42.41
N ASP A 1114 -32.06 -2.82 -41.77
CA ASP A 1114 -31.75 -1.46 -42.26
C ASP A 1114 -30.25 -1.09 -42.22
N TRP A 1115 -29.43 -1.80 -41.44
CA TRP A 1115 -28.03 -1.43 -41.17
C TRP A 1115 -27.00 -2.35 -41.83
N LEU A 1116 -27.43 -3.46 -42.42
CA LEU A 1116 -26.55 -4.50 -42.96
C LEU A 1116 -25.82 -4.08 -44.26
N LEU A 1117 -26.32 -3.04 -44.93
CA LEU A 1117 -25.85 -2.57 -46.25
C LEU A 1117 -25.13 -1.21 -46.21
N TRP A 1118 -24.97 -0.60 -45.03
CA TRP A 1118 -24.23 0.66 -44.89
C TRP A 1118 -22.73 0.42 -44.74
N GLN A 1119 -21.92 1.14 -45.51
CA GLN A 1119 -20.47 1.08 -45.47
C GLN A 1119 -19.98 1.58 -44.10
N ALA A 1120 -19.34 0.70 -43.33
CA ALA A 1120 -18.89 1.01 -41.97
C ALA A 1120 -17.87 2.16 -41.97
N GLN A 1121 -18.10 3.20 -41.15
CA GLN A 1121 -17.10 4.20 -40.81
C GLN A 1121 -16.04 3.61 -39.87
N ASP A 1122 -14.84 4.20 -39.86
CA ASP A 1122 -13.70 3.73 -39.06
C ASP A 1122 -14.04 3.64 -37.57
N PHE A 1123 -13.81 2.47 -36.97
CA PHE A 1123 -14.02 2.22 -35.54
C PHE A 1123 -12.74 2.53 -34.75
N ALA A 1124 -12.85 3.36 -33.71
CA ALA A 1124 -11.77 3.58 -32.76
C ALA A 1124 -11.95 2.65 -31.54
N PRO A 1125 -10.89 1.96 -31.06
CA PRO A 1125 -10.97 1.15 -29.86
C PRO A 1125 -11.19 2.04 -28.63
N LEU A 1126 -12.34 1.88 -27.98
CA LEU A 1126 -12.57 2.41 -26.64
C LEU A 1126 -11.97 1.43 -25.64
N VAL A 1127 -10.96 1.86 -24.88
CA VAL A 1127 -10.43 1.10 -23.76
C VAL A 1127 -11.47 1.14 -22.64
N SER A 1128 -12.37 0.16 -22.61
CA SER A 1128 -13.20 -0.09 -21.45
C SER A 1128 -12.39 -0.86 -20.40
N ARG A 1129 -12.71 -0.60 -19.13
CA ARG A 1129 -12.10 -1.24 -17.96
C ARG A 1129 -12.17 -2.78 -18.06
N PRO A 1130 -11.24 -3.51 -17.42
CA PRO A 1130 -11.25 -4.98 -17.41
C PRO A 1130 -12.62 -5.51 -16.98
N LEU A 1131 -13.17 -6.44 -17.77
CA LEU A 1131 -14.41 -7.11 -17.44
C LEU A 1131 -14.12 -8.04 -16.24
N THR A 1132 -14.62 -7.66 -15.07
CA THR A 1132 -14.44 -8.44 -13.83
C THR A 1132 -15.69 -9.27 -13.63
N ILE A 1133 -15.63 -10.57 -13.91
CA ILE A 1133 -16.71 -11.49 -13.54
C ILE A 1133 -16.41 -12.01 -12.14
N ILE A 1134 -17.22 -11.57 -11.18
CA ILE A 1134 -17.18 -12.05 -9.81
C ILE A 1134 -18.13 -13.24 -9.73
N THR A 1135 -17.59 -14.43 -9.48
CA THR A 1135 -18.37 -15.56 -8.95
C THR A 1135 -17.92 -15.83 -7.53
N ASP A 1136 -18.78 -16.41 -6.71
CA ASP A 1136 -18.63 -16.46 -5.24
C ASP A 1136 -17.32 -17.08 -4.72
N TYR A 1137 -16.53 -17.75 -5.57
CA TYR A 1137 -15.32 -18.46 -5.18
C TYR A 1137 -14.06 -18.15 -6.03
N ILE A 1138 -14.16 -17.46 -7.18
CA ILE A 1138 -13.00 -17.19 -8.08
C ILE A 1138 -13.14 -15.83 -8.76
N THR A 1139 -12.10 -15.00 -8.67
CA THR A 1139 -11.96 -13.76 -9.45
C THR A 1139 -11.18 -14.07 -10.73
N VAL A 1140 -11.84 -14.03 -11.90
CA VAL A 1140 -11.18 -14.20 -13.19
C VAL A 1140 -10.93 -12.83 -13.81
N PHE A 1141 -9.67 -12.45 -13.99
CA PHE A 1141 -9.29 -11.25 -14.73
C PHE A 1141 -9.29 -11.56 -16.22
N LEU A 1142 -10.07 -10.81 -16.99
CA LEU A 1142 -10.07 -10.86 -18.45
C LEU A 1142 -9.60 -9.54 -19.02
N THR A 1143 -8.36 -9.55 -19.51
CA THR A 1143 -7.84 -8.53 -20.41
C THR A 1143 -8.14 -8.97 -21.83
N VAL A 1144 -9.12 -8.35 -22.48
CA VAL A 1144 -9.38 -8.55 -23.90
C VAL A 1144 -8.65 -7.46 -24.66
N ASP A 1145 -7.50 -7.80 -25.25
CA ASP A 1145 -6.83 -6.96 -26.24
C ASP A 1145 -7.40 -7.34 -27.61
N LEU A 1146 -8.08 -6.41 -28.28
CA LEU A 1146 -8.73 -6.65 -29.57
C LEU A 1146 -7.72 -6.71 -30.74
N THR A 1147 -6.42 -6.62 -30.48
CA THR A 1147 -5.35 -6.78 -31.50
C THR A 1147 -4.64 -8.14 -31.44
N GLU A 1148 -4.59 -8.79 -30.27
CA GLU A 1148 -4.17 -10.19 -30.07
C GLU A 1148 -5.09 -10.77 -28.98
N ILE A 1149 -5.95 -11.74 -29.28
CA ILE A 1149 -6.82 -12.37 -28.27
C ILE A 1149 -5.93 -13.10 -27.24
N LYS A 1150 -5.61 -12.41 -26.13
CA LYS A 1150 -4.72 -12.90 -25.08
C LYS A 1150 -5.51 -13.08 -23.79
N ILE A 1151 -5.99 -14.30 -23.57
CA ILE A 1151 -6.75 -14.64 -22.37
C ILE A 1151 -5.76 -14.96 -21.25
N SER A 1152 -5.64 -14.07 -20.26
CA SER A 1152 -4.79 -14.28 -19.08
C SER A 1152 -5.64 -14.65 -17.87
N ILE A 1153 -5.86 -15.95 -17.64
CA ILE A 1153 -6.61 -16.43 -16.48
C ILE A 1153 -5.69 -16.38 -15.24
N GLN A 1154 -5.86 -15.38 -14.39
CA GLN A 1154 -5.27 -15.37 -13.06
C GLN A 1154 -6.28 -15.94 -12.06
N MET A 1155 -6.04 -17.18 -11.62
CA MET A 1155 -6.82 -17.79 -10.53
C MET A 1155 -6.28 -17.31 -9.19
N PHE A 1156 -7.01 -16.42 -8.52
CA PHE A 1156 -6.78 -16.11 -7.12
C PHE A 1156 -7.81 -16.87 -6.29
N ASN A 1157 -7.33 -17.74 -5.39
CA ASN A 1157 -8.19 -18.36 -4.38
C ASN A 1157 -8.46 -17.30 -3.31
N LYS A 1158 -9.74 -17.03 -3.02
CA LYS A 1158 -10.16 -16.02 -2.05
C LYS A 1158 -9.91 -16.49 -0.62
#